data_AF-A0A8J7L9R4-F1
#
_entry.id   AF-A0A8J7L9R4-F1
#
_cell.length_a   1.000
_cell.length_b   1.000
_cell.length_c   1.000
_cell.angle_alpha   90.00
_cell.angle_beta   90.00
_cell.angle_gamma   90.00
#
_symmetry.space_group_name_H-M   'P 1'
#
loop_
_entity.id
_entity.type
_entity.pdbx_description
1 polymer ?
#
loop_
_entity_poly.entity_id
_entity_poly.type
_entity_poly.pdbx_seq_one_letter_code
_entity_poly.pdbx_strand_id
1 'polypeptide(L)'
;MRIIPLIILVLIVTSLSIYFLLTSNGRWRKKQRINSLPSKLLVSKFNKAIIIVAVIAIAIIAGNTVSAQVTPPLASLKTVKVPEPDNLTDFVKNKVAAVKLGKALFWDMQVGSDGITACASCHFHAGADNRSKNQISPGLLRINADKTANPDTVFDVGGAPNYQLKPEDFPFHQLSNPNDPTTVTSDRNDVVSSQGIFNSEFVDVKPGNAVDQVNFSPDPVFNVGGTNVRRVEPRNTPTVINSVFNFRNFWDGRAQDIFNGVNPFGLRDPNAYVVKANTPSHLESVKVSLNHASLASQAVGPPISSFEMSADGRTFAEIGDKFGVVDKKSHSVGKGKKLLRKLGKKLLGKDTALRPLGKQIVHPQDSVLGEESRSPLPGLQTATYENLVADAFKPEWWRSNRIIQVNPDGSRTFVKKPDNSLQTNEYTLMEYNFPLFFGLAIQMYESTLIADDTPLDRFLEGNTTALSAQQQRGKQLFEGKAQCTICHNGAELTRASVSAVQQQRIGILTIPNFPRIIFDEGFFNIGVRPTLEDVGVGSNDPFGNPLSESRLSLLGTFKQLLGSDPNTTVTSNDLLIADGSFKTPGLRNIELTAPYFHSGGYLTLPQVVDFYSRGGDFRQQSALAQLNLTEDEKADLVAFLQSLTDERVRYEKAPFDHPQLFVPNGHPGNSNSVTDDGTGKATDSFLEIPAVGEFGGNGTPNFLAQ
;
A
#
# COMPACT_ATOMS: atom_id res chain seq x y z
N MET A 1 -29.91 44.47 17.44
CA MET A 1 -30.20 45.35 16.28
C MET A 1 -28.94 45.55 15.42
N ARG A 2 -28.58 44.61 14.52
CA ARG A 2 -27.62 44.81 13.40
C ARG A 2 -27.77 43.70 12.32
N ILE A 3 -29.00 43.41 11.87
CA ILE A 3 -29.27 42.42 10.78
C ILE A 3 -29.71 43.12 9.48
N ILE A 4 -29.98 44.42 9.52
CA ILE A 4 -30.52 45.18 8.38
C ILE A 4 -29.49 45.46 7.26
N PRO A 5 -28.17 45.66 7.48
CA PRO A 5 -27.26 46.00 6.38
C PRO A 5 -26.84 44.81 5.49
N LEU A 6 -26.93 43.57 5.97
CA LEU A 6 -26.55 42.38 5.18
C LEU A 6 -27.61 42.03 4.12
N ILE A 7 -28.89 42.24 4.43
CA ILE A 7 -30.02 41.96 3.53
C ILE A 7 -30.05 42.97 2.37
N ILE A 8 -29.68 44.23 2.63
CA ILE A 8 -29.60 45.28 1.60
C ILE A 8 -28.45 45.00 0.62
N LEU A 9 -27.31 44.50 1.09
CA LEU A 9 -26.17 44.15 0.23
C LEU A 9 -26.51 42.98 -0.72
N VAL A 10 -27.23 41.97 -0.23
CA VAL A 10 -27.67 40.82 -1.04
C VAL A 10 -28.69 41.25 -2.10
N LEU A 11 -29.63 42.15 -1.76
CA LEU A 11 -30.63 42.65 -2.71
C LEU A 11 -30.03 43.54 -3.81
N ILE A 12 -28.96 44.29 -3.52
CA ILE A 12 -28.25 45.12 -4.51
C ILE A 12 -27.48 44.25 -5.50
N VAL A 13 -26.79 43.20 -5.02
CA VAL A 13 -26.02 42.28 -5.88
C VAL A 13 -26.94 41.44 -6.79
N THR A 14 -28.12 41.03 -6.29
CA THR A 14 -29.11 40.33 -7.12
C THR A 14 -29.74 41.25 -8.17
N SER A 15 -29.92 42.54 -7.87
CA SER A 15 -30.52 43.50 -8.80
C SER A 15 -29.55 43.93 -9.92
N LEU A 16 -28.25 44.05 -9.62
CA LEU A 16 -27.20 44.31 -10.62
C LEU A 16 -27.01 43.15 -11.60
N SER A 17 -27.17 41.91 -11.13
CA SER A 17 -27.09 40.70 -11.97
C SER A 17 -28.26 40.60 -12.96
N ILE A 18 -29.45 41.04 -12.55
CA ILE A 18 -30.65 41.07 -13.42
C ILE A 18 -30.58 42.22 -14.43
N TYR A 19 -30.01 43.38 -14.05
CA TYR A 19 -29.80 44.51 -14.96
C TYR A 19 -28.81 44.18 -16.10
N PHE A 20 -27.75 43.42 -15.82
CA PHE A 20 -26.79 42.97 -16.82
C PHE A 20 -27.38 41.94 -17.79
N LEU A 21 -28.33 41.11 -17.33
CA LEU A 21 -29.05 40.13 -18.16
C LEU A 21 -30.11 40.77 -19.07
N LEU A 22 -30.65 41.94 -18.71
CA LEU A 22 -31.71 42.62 -19.46
C LEU A 22 -31.20 43.68 -20.45
N THR A 23 -29.95 44.14 -20.34
CA THR A 23 -29.40 45.23 -21.18
C THR A 23 -28.53 44.76 -22.34
N SER A 24 -28.26 43.45 -22.47
CA SER A 24 -27.35 42.93 -23.51
C SER A 24 -27.98 42.71 -24.90
N ASN A 25 -29.20 43.20 -25.16
CA ASN A 25 -29.83 43.12 -26.49
C ASN A 25 -29.82 44.46 -27.22
N GLY A 26 -28.70 44.76 -27.89
CA GLY A 26 -28.53 45.97 -28.70
C GLY A 26 -27.55 45.82 -29.87
N ARG A 27 -28.07 45.31 -31.00
CA ARG A 27 -27.66 45.51 -32.42
C ARG A 27 -26.16 45.63 -32.77
N TRP A 28 -25.63 44.70 -33.59
CA TRP A 28 -24.77 45.01 -34.76
C TRP A 28 -24.83 43.90 -35.82
N ARG A 29 -24.74 44.30 -37.11
CA ARG A 29 -24.99 43.51 -38.34
C ARG A 29 -23.75 42.74 -38.83
N LYS A 30 -24.04 41.58 -39.46
CA LYS A 30 -23.42 40.92 -40.64
C LYS A 30 -22.18 40.00 -40.51
N LYS A 31 -22.45 38.73 -40.91
CA LYS A 31 -21.68 37.76 -41.73
C LYS A 31 -20.37 37.18 -41.16
N GLN A 32 -20.36 35.89 -40.80
CA GLN A 32 -20.01 34.73 -41.65
C GLN A 32 -20.18 33.41 -40.88
N ARG A 33 -20.51 32.33 -41.61
CA ARG A 33 -20.82 30.97 -41.13
C ARG A 33 -19.57 30.19 -40.75
N ILE A 34 -19.53 29.58 -39.55
CA ILE A 34 -18.91 28.26 -39.28
C ILE A 34 -19.79 27.55 -38.23
N ASN A 35 -20.07 26.26 -38.46
CA ASN A 35 -20.99 25.41 -37.70
C ASN A 35 -20.53 25.21 -36.24
N SER A 36 -21.45 25.34 -35.28
CA SER A 36 -21.23 25.09 -33.85
C SER A 36 -22.08 23.89 -33.36
N LEU A 37 -21.43 23.00 -32.60
CA LEU A 37 -22.08 22.10 -31.64
C LEU A 37 -22.25 22.85 -30.30
N PRO A 38 -23.29 22.54 -29.49
CA PRO A 38 -23.73 23.42 -28.41
C PRO A 38 -22.90 23.27 -27.11
N SER A 39 -22.26 24.37 -26.70
CA SER A 39 -21.51 24.57 -25.47
C SER A 39 -22.38 24.80 -24.22
N LYS A 40 -23.46 24.03 -24.01
CA LYS A 40 -24.41 24.22 -22.90
C LYS A 40 -24.38 23.17 -21.78
N LEU A 41 -23.29 22.41 -21.62
CA LEU A 41 -23.20 21.37 -20.57
C LEU A 41 -22.03 21.50 -19.58
N LEU A 42 -21.18 22.52 -19.69
CA LEU A 42 -19.98 22.63 -18.82
C LEU A 42 -20.12 23.54 -17.59
N VAL A 43 -21.16 24.36 -17.48
CA VAL A 43 -21.25 25.36 -16.38
C VAL A 43 -22.08 24.87 -15.18
N SER A 44 -22.85 23.77 -15.28
CA SER A 44 -23.74 23.35 -14.19
C SER A 44 -23.14 22.36 -13.17
N LYS A 45 -21.97 21.77 -13.45
CA LYS A 45 -21.32 20.80 -12.55
C LYS A 45 -20.40 21.43 -11.51
N PHE A 46 -19.79 22.59 -11.81
CA PHE A 46 -18.86 23.27 -10.89
C PHE A 46 -19.56 24.01 -9.73
N ASN A 47 -20.79 24.47 -9.91
CA ASN A 47 -21.51 25.20 -8.87
C ASN A 47 -22.05 24.32 -7.72
N LYS A 48 -22.14 23.00 -7.90
CA LYS A 48 -22.64 22.10 -6.85
C LYS A 48 -21.61 21.87 -5.74
N ALA A 49 -20.31 21.82 -6.06
CA ALA A 49 -19.23 21.65 -5.09
C ALA A 49 -19.09 22.84 -4.13
N ILE A 50 -19.26 24.06 -4.64
CA ILE A 50 -19.15 25.31 -3.86
C ILE A 50 -20.26 25.42 -2.80
N ILE A 51 -21.46 24.90 -3.10
CA ILE A 51 -22.60 24.90 -2.16
C ILE A 51 -22.40 23.86 -1.05
N ILE A 52 -21.70 22.75 -1.31
CA ILE A 52 -21.49 21.64 -0.36
C ILE A 52 -20.54 22.04 0.78
N VAL A 53 -19.46 22.76 0.49
CA VAL A 53 -18.46 23.19 1.50
C VAL A 53 -19.04 24.22 2.48
N ALA A 54 -19.83 25.18 1.97
CA ALA A 54 -20.48 26.18 2.80
C ALA A 54 -21.55 25.57 3.73
N VAL A 55 -22.20 24.51 3.29
CA VAL A 55 -23.26 23.84 4.03
C VAL A 55 -22.73 22.97 5.17
N ILE A 56 -21.63 22.25 4.95
CA ILE A 56 -20.98 21.46 6.00
C ILE A 56 -20.52 22.39 7.14
N ALA A 57 -19.94 23.55 6.79
CA ALA A 57 -19.56 24.56 7.76
C ALA A 57 -20.77 25.13 8.54
N ILE A 58 -21.91 25.38 7.88
CA ILE A 58 -23.11 25.93 8.52
C ILE A 58 -23.82 24.89 9.42
N ALA A 59 -23.87 23.61 9.03
CA ALA A 59 -24.46 22.55 9.83
C ALA A 59 -23.68 22.30 11.14
N ILE A 60 -22.35 22.43 11.10
CA ILE A 60 -21.47 22.34 12.28
C ILE A 60 -21.64 23.57 13.21
N ILE A 61 -21.85 24.77 12.65
CA ILE A 61 -22.10 26.00 13.42
C ILE A 61 -23.49 26.01 14.09
N ALA A 62 -24.49 25.34 13.50
CA ALA A 62 -25.89 25.44 13.92
C ALA A 62 -26.31 24.49 15.05
N GLY A 63 -25.42 23.65 15.59
CA GLY A 63 -25.72 22.78 16.74
C GLY A 63 -26.85 21.77 16.51
N ASN A 64 -27.22 21.51 15.25
CA ASN A 64 -28.20 20.49 14.92
C ASN A 64 -27.57 19.11 15.11
N THR A 65 -28.27 18.23 15.82
CA THR A 65 -27.87 16.84 16.04
C THR A 65 -27.69 16.14 14.69
N VAL A 66 -26.45 16.02 14.24
CA VAL A 66 -26.04 14.93 13.37
C VAL A 66 -26.38 13.67 14.16
N SER A 67 -27.11 12.71 13.58
CA SER A 67 -27.18 11.37 14.14
C SER A 67 -25.78 10.78 14.04
N ALA A 68 -24.91 11.17 14.97
CA ALA A 68 -23.53 10.75 15.03
C ALA A 68 -23.56 9.26 15.34
N GLN A 69 -23.06 8.47 14.39
CA GLN A 69 -22.54 7.17 14.72
C GLN A 69 -21.59 7.36 15.90
N VAL A 70 -21.87 6.69 17.02
CA VAL A 70 -21.08 6.86 18.25
C VAL A 70 -19.65 6.45 17.92
N THR A 71 -18.74 7.43 17.82
CA THR A 71 -17.33 7.17 17.55
C THR A 71 -16.80 6.29 18.69
N PRO A 72 -16.25 5.09 18.40
CA PRO A 72 -15.69 4.25 19.44
C PRO A 72 -14.59 5.00 20.19
N PRO A 73 -14.58 4.97 21.53
CA PRO A 73 -13.52 5.59 22.31
C PRO A 73 -12.17 4.93 22.00
N LEU A 74 -11.07 5.63 22.29
CA LEU A 74 -9.75 5.03 22.25
C LEU A 74 -9.66 3.87 23.25
N ALA A 75 -9.02 2.78 22.83
CA ALA A 75 -8.84 1.57 23.64
C ALA A 75 -7.42 1.00 23.46
N SER A 76 -6.97 0.16 24.40
CA SER A 76 -5.71 -0.58 24.24
C SER A 76 -5.84 -1.58 23.09
N LEU A 77 -4.79 -1.75 22.29
CA LEU A 77 -4.78 -2.73 21.20
C LEU A 77 -4.88 -4.18 21.70
N LYS A 78 -4.49 -4.45 22.96
CA LYS A 78 -4.66 -5.76 23.60
C LYS A 78 -6.12 -6.20 23.72
N THR A 79 -7.07 -5.27 23.56
CA THR A 79 -8.52 -5.57 23.55
C THR A 79 -9.02 -6.14 22.23
N VAL A 80 -8.22 -6.05 21.16
CA VAL A 80 -8.60 -6.47 19.80
C VAL A 80 -7.95 -7.80 19.49
N LYS A 81 -8.76 -8.79 19.08
CA LYS A 81 -8.24 -10.04 18.56
C LYS A 81 -7.68 -9.83 17.16
N VAL A 82 -6.48 -10.35 16.89
CA VAL A 82 -5.90 -10.40 15.54
C VAL A 82 -6.85 -11.12 14.59
N PRO A 83 -7.29 -10.48 13.48
CA PRO A 83 -8.12 -11.13 12.46
C PRO A 83 -7.40 -12.33 11.83
N GLU A 84 -8.11 -13.43 11.66
CA GLU A 84 -7.58 -14.66 11.05
C GLU A 84 -8.62 -15.28 10.11
N PRO A 85 -8.22 -15.88 8.98
CA PRO A 85 -9.15 -16.58 8.11
C PRO A 85 -9.84 -17.77 8.80
N ASP A 86 -11.17 -17.83 8.72
CA ASP A 86 -11.97 -18.87 9.38
C ASP A 86 -11.61 -20.30 8.91
N ASN A 87 -11.21 -20.44 7.65
CA ASN A 87 -10.84 -21.71 7.01
C ASN A 87 -9.32 -21.89 6.87
N LEU A 88 -8.50 -21.17 7.66
CA LEU A 88 -7.04 -21.25 7.56
C LEU A 88 -6.52 -22.69 7.71
N THR A 89 -7.16 -23.49 8.57
CA THR A 89 -6.80 -24.90 8.80
C THR A 89 -6.99 -25.79 7.58
N ASP A 90 -7.72 -25.36 6.54
CA ASP A 90 -7.83 -26.11 5.28
C ASP A 90 -6.53 -26.08 4.47
N PHE A 91 -5.64 -25.13 4.76
CA PHE A 91 -4.40 -24.89 4.03
C PHE A 91 -3.18 -25.11 4.92
N VAL A 92 -3.15 -24.42 6.06
CA VAL A 92 -2.02 -24.41 7.00
C VAL A 92 -2.19 -25.54 8.00
N LYS A 93 -1.21 -26.46 8.03
CA LYS A 93 -1.18 -27.54 9.04
C LYS A 93 -0.39 -27.16 10.29
N ASN A 94 0.56 -26.25 10.17
CA ASN A 94 1.39 -25.78 11.28
C ASN A 94 1.63 -24.27 11.15
N LYS A 95 0.96 -23.49 12.01
CA LYS A 95 1.07 -22.03 12.02
C LYS A 95 2.48 -21.54 12.35
N VAL A 96 3.17 -22.18 13.29
CA VAL A 96 4.55 -21.79 13.66
C VAL A 96 5.49 -21.97 12.47
N ALA A 97 5.36 -23.07 11.73
CA ALA A 97 6.11 -23.28 10.50
C ALA A 97 5.73 -22.28 9.40
N ALA A 98 4.45 -21.89 9.29
CA ALA A 98 4.02 -20.85 8.36
C ALA A 98 4.60 -19.46 8.71
N VAL A 99 4.68 -19.11 10.00
CA VAL A 99 5.35 -17.89 10.48
C VAL A 99 6.85 -17.93 10.15
N LYS A 100 7.53 -19.06 10.39
CA LYS A 100 8.95 -19.26 10.00
C LYS A 100 9.14 -19.05 8.49
N LEU A 101 8.31 -19.67 7.67
CA LEU A 101 8.33 -19.49 6.21
C LEU A 101 8.05 -18.04 5.81
N GLY A 102 7.09 -17.38 6.46
CA GLY A 102 6.73 -15.98 6.21
C GLY A 102 7.88 -15.03 6.50
N LYS A 103 8.50 -15.14 7.68
CA LYS A 103 9.66 -14.33 8.04
C LYS A 103 10.82 -14.58 7.08
N ALA A 104 11.07 -15.84 6.69
CA ALA A 104 12.10 -16.13 5.70
C ALA A 104 11.80 -15.42 4.36
N LEU A 105 10.61 -15.58 3.79
CA LEU A 105 10.23 -14.99 2.50
C LEU A 105 10.20 -13.46 2.52
N PHE A 106 9.71 -12.84 3.60
CA PHE A 106 9.61 -11.38 3.72
C PHE A 106 10.99 -10.71 3.63
N TRP A 107 11.99 -11.34 4.25
CA TRP A 107 13.36 -10.83 4.34
C TRP A 107 14.27 -11.33 3.20
N ASP A 108 13.87 -12.34 2.42
CA ASP A 108 14.75 -12.99 1.43
C ASP A 108 14.98 -12.15 0.15
N MET A 109 16.16 -11.56 0.03
CA MET A 109 16.64 -10.82 -1.14
C MET A 109 16.61 -11.65 -2.44
N GLN A 110 16.56 -12.97 -2.34
CA GLN A 110 16.51 -13.87 -3.50
C GLN A 110 15.10 -13.95 -4.13
N VAL A 111 14.07 -13.42 -3.47
CA VAL A 111 12.69 -13.38 -3.99
C VAL A 111 12.59 -12.44 -5.19
N GLY A 112 13.18 -11.25 -5.10
CA GLY A 112 13.26 -10.28 -6.19
C GLY A 112 14.03 -10.82 -7.40
N SER A 113 13.77 -10.26 -8.57
CA SER A 113 14.41 -10.70 -9.81
C SER A 113 15.89 -10.32 -9.90
N ASP A 114 16.32 -9.29 -9.18
CA ASP A 114 17.72 -8.82 -9.16
C ASP A 114 18.57 -9.51 -8.07
N GLY A 115 17.96 -10.37 -7.26
CA GLY A 115 18.60 -11.04 -6.13
C GLY A 115 19.03 -10.09 -5.01
N ILE A 116 18.50 -8.87 -4.98
CA ILE A 116 18.81 -7.82 -4.00
C ILE A 116 17.54 -7.39 -3.29
N THR A 117 16.44 -7.15 -4.01
CA THR A 117 15.23 -6.57 -3.43
C THR A 117 14.35 -7.62 -2.76
N ALA A 118 14.01 -7.40 -1.49
CA ALA A 118 13.05 -8.16 -0.70
C ALA A 118 11.86 -7.26 -0.32
N CYS A 119 10.78 -7.83 0.24
CA CYS A 119 9.71 -7.02 0.85
C CYS A 119 10.30 -6.10 1.95
N ALA A 120 11.18 -6.66 2.79
CA ALA A 120 11.89 -5.90 3.81
C ALA A 120 12.71 -4.72 3.29
N SER A 121 13.13 -4.70 2.01
CA SER A 121 13.92 -3.59 1.46
C SER A 121 13.20 -2.24 1.48
N CYS A 122 11.86 -2.26 1.50
CA CYS A 122 11.02 -1.07 1.61
C CYS A 122 10.38 -0.92 3.01
N HIS A 123 10.58 -1.89 3.90
CA HIS A 123 9.82 -2.02 5.15
C HIS A 123 10.70 -2.30 6.39
N PHE A 124 12.01 -2.07 6.32
CA PHE A 124 12.94 -2.43 7.39
C PHE A 124 12.92 -1.47 8.60
N HIS A 125 12.50 -0.21 8.44
CA HIS A 125 12.49 0.79 9.51
C HIS A 125 11.08 0.98 10.06
N ALA A 126 10.76 0.38 11.21
CA ALA A 126 9.40 0.42 11.80
C ALA A 126 8.30 0.01 10.80
N GLY A 127 8.63 -0.92 9.89
CA GLY A 127 7.73 -1.36 8.83
C GLY A 127 7.65 -0.42 7.61
N ALA A 128 8.41 0.67 7.57
CA ALA A 128 8.44 1.69 6.52
C ALA A 128 9.87 1.87 5.95
N ASP A 129 10.06 2.92 5.14
CA ASP A 129 11.32 3.25 4.50
C ASP A 129 11.83 4.63 4.95
N ASN A 130 13.02 4.67 5.53
CA ASN A 130 13.67 5.89 6.01
C ASN A 130 14.84 6.34 5.13
N ARG A 131 15.06 5.71 3.97
CA ARG A 131 16.10 6.14 3.02
C ARG A 131 15.71 7.50 2.45
N SER A 132 16.69 8.29 2.04
CA SER A 132 16.47 9.65 1.50
C SER A 132 17.16 9.93 0.17
N LYS A 133 17.96 8.98 -0.32
CA LYS A 133 18.63 9.06 -1.61
C LYS A 133 17.93 8.20 -2.65
N ASN A 134 17.67 8.77 -3.83
CA ASN A 134 16.92 8.14 -4.90
C ASN A 134 15.53 7.64 -4.45
N GLN A 135 14.80 8.46 -3.69
CA GLN A 135 13.48 8.12 -3.14
C GLN A 135 12.36 8.98 -3.73
N ILE A 136 12.56 9.61 -4.87
CA ILE A 136 11.56 10.50 -5.49
C ILE A 136 10.97 9.81 -6.72
N SER A 137 9.64 9.81 -6.82
CA SER A 137 8.89 9.52 -8.04
C SER A 137 8.17 10.79 -8.49
N PRO A 138 8.14 11.11 -9.79
CA PRO A 138 7.32 12.20 -10.29
C PRO A 138 5.84 11.78 -10.29
N GLY A 139 4.94 12.69 -10.69
CA GLY A 139 3.48 12.49 -10.73
C GLY A 139 2.96 11.45 -11.76
N LEU A 140 3.46 10.22 -11.71
CA LEU A 140 3.18 9.14 -12.67
C LEU A 140 1.73 8.68 -12.68
N LEU A 141 0.98 8.90 -11.59
CA LEU A 141 -0.43 8.49 -11.47
C LEU A 141 -1.41 9.56 -11.98
N ARG A 142 -0.90 10.69 -12.49
CA ARG A 142 -1.73 11.79 -12.96
C ARG A 142 -2.62 11.38 -14.13
N ILE A 143 -3.87 11.84 -14.10
CA ILE A 143 -4.87 11.61 -15.14
C ILE A 143 -5.54 12.92 -15.58
N ASN A 144 -6.12 12.89 -16.77
CA ASN A 144 -7.00 13.95 -17.27
C ASN A 144 -8.39 13.89 -16.60
N ALA A 145 -9.18 14.95 -16.77
CA ALA A 145 -10.55 15.00 -16.24
C ALA A 145 -11.49 13.92 -16.82
N ASP A 146 -11.17 13.37 -18.00
CA ASP A 146 -11.87 12.23 -18.62
C ASP A 146 -11.35 10.85 -18.15
N LYS A 147 -10.44 10.85 -17.16
CA LYS A 147 -9.75 9.69 -16.59
C LYS A 147 -8.75 8.98 -17.51
N THR A 148 -8.38 9.59 -18.64
CA THR A 148 -7.26 9.09 -19.45
C THR A 148 -5.92 9.38 -18.76
N ALA A 149 -4.96 8.46 -18.86
CA ALA A 149 -3.64 8.63 -18.25
C ALA A 149 -2.91 9.85 -18.83
N ASN A 150 -2.30 10.64 -17.96
CA ASN A 150 -1.48 11.80 -18.32
C ASN A 150 -0.33 11.95 -17.31
N PRO A 151 0.59 10.97 -17.26
CA PRO A 151 1.65 10.94 -16.26
C PRO A 151 2.50 12.22 -16.32
N ASP A 152 2.88 12.73 -15.16
CA ASP A 152 3.97 13.69 -15.04
C ASP A 152 5.29 12.94 -14.91
N THR A 153 6.25 13.26 -15.76
CA THR A 153 7.58 12.63 -15.77
C THR A 153 8.68 13.62 -15.38
N VAL A 154 8.32 14.84 -14.97
CA VAL A 154 9.26 15.86 -14.53
C VAL A 154 9.43 15.78 -13.01
N PHE A 155 10.68 15.80 -12.56
CA PHE A 155 11.03 15.83 -11.14
C PHE A 155 11.15 17.30 -10.69
N ASP A 156 10.26 17.78 -9.84
CA ASP A 156 10.30 19.14 -9.32
C ASP A 156 11.32 19.27 -8.17
N VAL A 157 11.41 18.25 -7.32
CA VAL A 157 12.34 18.14 -6.21
C VAL A 157 13.67 17.62 -6.74
N GLY A 158 14.72 18.44 -6.64
CA GLY A 158 16.08 18.06 -7.02
C GLY A 158 16.33 17.96 -8.53
N GLY A 159 15.29 18.04 -9.38
CA GLY A 159 15.37 18.15 -10.83
C GLY A 159 15.58 16.84 -11.60
N ALA A 160 16.02 15.76 -10.92
CA ALA A 160 16.18 14.44 -11.53
C ALA A 160 16.25 13.33 -10.45
N PRO A 161 16.16 12.05 -10.84
CA PRO A 161 16.38 10.90 -9.96
C PRO A 161 17.74 10.95 -9.23
N ASN A 162 17.94 10.06 -8.26
CA ASN A 162 19.15 9.97 -7.44
C ASN A 162 19.50 11.23 -6.64
N TYR A 163 18.54 12.14 -6.47
CA TYR A 163 18.66 13.27 -5.56
C TYR A 163 18.77 12.80 -4.10
N GLN A 164 19.50 13.57 -3.30
CA GLN A 164 19.59 13.41 -1.86
C GLN A 164 18.62 14.40 -1.22
N LEU A 165 17.47 13.90 -0.74
CA LEU A 165 16.47 14.72 -0.05
C LEU A 165 17.08 15.40 1.18
N LYS A 166 16.56 16.59 1.49
CA LYS A 166 16.99 17.42 2.62
C LYS A 166 15.78 17.98 3.38
N PRO A 167 15.94 18.38 4.64
CA PRO A 167 14.83 18.93 5.42
C PRO A 167 14.11 20.12 4.76
N GLU A 168 14.85 20.99 4.07
CA GLU A 168 14.33 22.17 3.36
C GLU A 168 13.46 21.86 2.14
N ASP A 169 13.45 20.62 1.65
CA ASP A 169 12.54 20.21 0.58
C ASP A 169 11.09 20.09 1.07
N PHE A 170 10.88 20.01 2.38
CA PHE A 170 9.58 19.75 2.99
C PHE A 170 8.96 20.99 3.66
N PRO A 171 7.62 21.12 3.66
CA PRO A 171 6.68 20.28 2.94
C PRO A 171 6.73 20.54 1.42
N PHE A 172 6.17 19.64 0.61
CA PHE A 172 6.10 19.82 -0.84
C PHE A 172 5.07 20.89 -1.26
N HIS A 173 4.08 21.15 -0.41
CA HIS A 173 3.17 22.28 -0.51
C HIS A 173 3.56 23.33 0.53
N GLN A 174 4.34 24.33 0.12
CA GLN A 174 4.86 25.36 1.01
C GLN A 174 3.98 26.60 1.00
N LEU A 175 3.69 27.09 2.20
CA LEU A 175 2.93 28.30 2.45
C LEU A 175 3.85 29.35 3.07
N SER A 176 3.58 30.64 2.81
CA SER A 176 4.30 31.73 3.49
C SER A 176 4.02 31.75 5.00
N ASN A 177 2.85 31.25 5.41
CA ASN A 177 2.45 31.06 6.78
C ASN A 177 1.75 29.69 6.90
N PRO A 178 2.23 28.74 7.73
CA PRO A 178 1.65 27.40 7.86
C PRO A 178 0.17 27.36 8.29
N ASN A 179 -0.32 28.45 8.91
CA ASN A 179 -1.70 28.61 9.35
C ASN A 179 -2.61 29.27 8.31
N ASP A 180 -2.05 29.85 7.25
CA ASP A 180 -2.78 30.60 6.23
C ASP A 180 -2.57 29.99 4.84
N PRO A 181 -3.59 29.36 4.24
CA PRO A 181 -3.48 28.69 2.93
C PRO A 181 -3.37 29.68 1.76
N THR A 182 -3.51 30.98 2.03
CA THR A 182 -3.77 32.00 1.02
C THR A 182 -2.60 32.21 0.08
N THR A 183 -1.37 31.99 0.54
CA THR A 183 -0.16 32.33 -0.20
C THR A 183 0.76 31.12 -0.26
N VAL A 184 0.71 30.43 -1.41
CA VAL A 184 1.59 29.30 -1.74
C VAL A 184 2.91 29.85 -2.27
N THR A 185 4.02 29.43 -1.67
CA THR A 185 5.38 29.83 -2.08
C THR A 185 6.04 28.78 -2.98
N SER A 186 5.68 27.51 -2.83
CA SER A 186 6.12 26.40 -3.69
C SER A 186 5.08 25.28 -3.65
N ASP A 187 4.86 24.60 -4.77
CA ASP A 187 4.01 23.42 -4.85
C ASP A 187 4.68 22.39 -5.78
N ARG A 188 4.91 21.18 -5.28
CA ARG A 188 5.57 20.09 -5.99
C ARG A 188 4.70 18.84 -5.94
N ASN A 189 4.53 18.16 -7.07
CA ASN A 189 3.66 16.97 -7.17
C ASN A 189 4.41 15.64 -7.00
N ASP A 190 5.71 15.70 -6.80
CA ASP A 190 6.55 14.53 -6.54
C ASP A 190 6.07 13.74 -5.31
N VAL A 191 6.46 12.47 -5.29
CA VAL A 191 6.21 11.53 -4.21
C VAL A 191 7.52 11.03 -3.64
N VAL A 192 7.66 11.05 -2.31
CA VAL A 192 8.75 10.36 -1.61
C VAL A 192 8.32 8.95 -1.26
N SER A 193 9.00 7.96 -1.84
CA SER A 193 8.72 6.54 -1.61
C SER A 193 9.96 5.67 -1.81
N SER A 194 9.79 4.36 -1.67
CA SER A 194 10.82 3.35 -1.78
C SER A 194 11.28 3.13 -3.22
N GLN A 195 12.60 3.11 -3.40
CA GLN A 195 13.21 2.57 -4.60
C GLN A 195 13.14 1.04 -4.63
N GLY A 196 12.77 0.50 -5.78
CA GLY A 196 12.73 -0.92 -6.07
C GLY A 196 13.82 -1.32 -7.07
N ILE A 197 13.45 -1.73 -8.28
CA ILE A 197 14.37 -2.31 -9.27
C ILE A 197 14.62 -1.41 -10.49
N PHE A 198 15.60 -1.79 -11.31
CA PHE A 198 15.83 -1.17 -12.62
C PHE A 198 14.80 -1.65 -13.65
N ASN A 199 14.49 -0.80 -14.63
CA ASN A 199 13.67 -1.16 -15.78
C ASN A 199 14.26 -2.36 -16.54
N SER A 200 13.53 -3.46 -16.56
CA SER A 200 13.95 -4.68 -17.24
C SER A 200 12.76 -5.57 -17.57
N GLU A 201 12.90 -6.38 -18.61
CA GLU A 201 11.92 -7.38 -19.02
C GLU A 201 12.40 -8.77 -18.60
N PHE A 202 11.52 -9.57 -18.01
CA PHE A 202 11.81 -10.92 -17.59
C PHE A 202 12.01 -11.84 -18.81
N VAL A 203 13.08 -12.64 -18.79
CA VAL A 203 13.35 -13.64 -19.82
C VAL A 203 13.08 -15.04 -19.28
N ASP A 204 13.73 -15.40 -18.17
CA ASP A 204 13.61 -16.70 -17.53
C ASP A 204 14.28 -16.70 -16.15
N VAL A 205 14.00 -17.71 -15.33
CA VAL A 205 14.75 -17.99 -14.10
C VAL A 205 16.10 -18.62 -14.45
N LYS A 206 17.16 -18.22 -13.74
CA LYS A 206 18.47 -18.90 -13.80
C LYS A 206 18.54 -19.96 -12.69
N PRO A 207 18.56 -21.27 -13.00
CA PRO A 207 18.57 -22.31 -11.97
C PRO A 207 19.74 -22.15 -10.99
N GLY A 208 19.44 -22.14 -9.69
CA GLY A 208 20.43 -22.03 -8.62
C GLY A 208 21.05 -20.64 -8.47
N ASN A 209 20.47 -19.62 -9.11
CA ASN A 209 20.92 -18.24 -9.05
C ASN A 209 19.83 -17.33 -8.48
N ALA A 210 20.20 -16.45 -7.57
CA ALA A 210 19.32 -15.46 -6.98
C ALA A 210 18.91 -14.35 -7.96
N VAL A 211 19.62 -14.18 -9.08
CA VAL A 211 19.34 -13.18 -10.11
C VAL A 211 18.70 -13.88 -11.31
N ASP A 212 17.56 -13.38 -11.75
CA ASP A 212 16.87 -13.89 -12.92
C ASP A 212 17.64 -13.52 -14.21
N GLN A 213 17.22 -14.11 -15.34
CA GLN A 213 17.62 -13.62 -16.64
C GLN A 213 16.64 -12.55 -17.10
N VAL A 214 17.16 -11.40 -17.46
CA VAL A 214 16.38 -10.23 -17.85
C VAL A 214 17.03 -9.54 -19.04
N ASN A 215 16.23 -8.80 -19.79
CA ASN A 215 16.71 -7.83 -20.78
C ASN A 215 16.55 -6.44 -20.19
N PHE A 216 17.62 -5.64 -20.18
CA PHE A 216 17.55 -4.25 -19.73
C PHE A 216 17.14 -3.34 -20.88
N SER A 217 16.29 -2.37 -20.57
CA SER A 217 15.84 -1.34 -21.50
C SER A 217 16.08 0.02 -20.89
N PRO A 218 16.50 1.04 -21.67
CA PRO A 218 16.59 2.41 -21.18
C PRO A 218 15.29 2.84 -20.50
N ASP A 219 15.39 3.48 -19.35
CA ASP A 219 14.24 4.01 -18.63
C ASP A 219 14.01 5.48 -19.04
N PRO A 220 12.83 5.84 -19.57
CA PRO A 220 12.58 7.22 -20.01
C PRO A 220 12.46 8.23 -18.87
N VAL A 221 12.23 7.78 -17.63
CA VAL A 221 11.98 8.63 -16.45
C VAL A 221 13.11 8.49 -15.43
N PHE A 222 13.44 7.25 -15.08
CA PHE A 222 14.42 6.91 -14.04
C PHE A 222 15.81 6.70 -14.64
N ASN A 223 16.39 7.76 -15.19
CA ASN A 223 17.77 7.78 -15.65
C ASN A 223 18.48 9.10 -15.28
N VAL A 224 19.80 9.05 -15.16
CA VAL A 224 20.65 10.22 -15.00
C VAL A 224 21.69 10.21 -16.11
N GLY A 225 21.64 11.19 -17.01
CA GLY A 225 22.55 11.27 -18.16
C GLY A 225 22.47 10.05 -19.09
N GLY A 226 21.29 9.42 -19.21
CA GLY A 226 21.07 8.21 -20.02
C GLY A 226 21.47 6.90 -19.33
N THR A 227 21.99 6.95 -18.11
CA THR A 227 22.25 5.76 -17.28
C THR A 227 21.04 5.49 -16.40
N ASN A 228 20.46 4.28 -16.47
CA ASN A 228 19.30 3.92 -15.67
C ASN A 228 19.62 3.93 -14.18
N VAL A 229 18.72 4.47 -13.37
CA VAL A 229 18.72 4.31 -11.90
C VAL A 229 17.56 3.43 -11.47
N ARG A 230 17.51 3.04 -10.19
CA ARG A 230 16.36 2.28 -9.66
C ARG A 230 15.09 3.12 -9.71
N ARG A 231 13.98 2.47 -10.11
CA ARG A 231 12.64 3.07 -10.11
C ARG A 231 12.16 3.28 -8.68
N VAL A 232 11.31 4.28 -8.50
CA VAL A 232 10.69 4.63 -7.21
C VAL A 232 9.18 4.52 -7.33
N GLU A 233 8.54 3.91 -6.33
CA GLU A 233 7.09 3.76 -6.27
C GLU A 233 6.36 5.12 -6.32
N PRO A 234 5.24 5.23 -7.03
CA PRO A 234 4.50 6.49 -7.14
C PRO A 234 3.57 6.77 -5.95
N ARG A 235 3.68 5.99 -4.86
CA ARG A 235 3.04 6.25 -3.57
C ARG A 235 4.00 5.87 -2.45
N ASN A 236 4.04 6.67 -1.39
CA ASN A 236 4.82 6.41 -0.19
C ASN A 236 4.45 5.06 0.43
N THR A 237 5.48 4.31 0.84
CA THR A 237 5.35 2.99 1.45
C THR A 237 4.76 3.06 2.87
N PRO A 238 3.56 2.50 3.11
CA PRO A 238 2.96 2.48 4.45
C PRO A 238 3.67 1.46 5.36
N THR A 239 3.52 1.64 6.68
CA THR A 239 4.04 0.65 7.64
C THR A 239 3.32 -0.70 7.56
N VAL A 240 4.07 -1.80 7.67
CA VAL A 240 3.53 -3.16 7.85
C VAL A 240 3.22 -3.53 9.30
N ILE A 241 3.59 -2.71 10.28
CA ILE A 241 3.29 -2.97 11.69
C ILE A 241 1.79 -2.72 11.94
N ASN A 242 1.13 -3.63 12.66
CA ASN A 242 -0.33 -3.64 12.88
C ASN A 242 -1.17 -3.71 11.60
N SER A 243 -0.58 -3.98 10.42
CA SER A 243 -1.28 -4.00 9.14
C SER A 243 -2.34 -5.11 9.04
N VAL A 244 -2.21 -6.18 9.84
CA VAL A 244 -3.19 -7.27 9.95
C VAL A 244 -4.58 -6.80 10.33
N PHE A 245 -4.69 -5.67 11.03
CA PHE A 245 -5.99 -5.11 11.39
C PHE A 245 -6.67 -4.39 10.23
N ASN A 246 -5.97 -4.05 9.14
CA ASN A 246 -6.56 -3.37 7.99
C ASN A 246 -7.48 -4.30 7.20
N PHE A 247 -8.66 -3.79 6.81
CA PHE A 247 -9.58 -4.52 5.93
C PHE A 247 -9.08 -4.60 4.48
N ARG A 248 -8.39 -3.55 4.00
CA ARG A 248 -7.67 -3.50 2.71
C ARG A 248 -6.32 -2.83 2.94
N ASN A 249 -5.23 -3.32 2.34
CA ASN A 249 -3.88 -2.86 2.73
C ASN A 249 -3.27 -1.76 1.85
N PHE A 250 -3.58 -1.70 0.55
CA PHE A 250 -3.02 -0.63 -0.29
C PHE A 250 -3.74 0.70 -0.08
N TRP A 251 -3.00 1.80 -0.26
CA TRP A 251 -3.52 3.18 -0.14
C TRP A 251 -4.77 3.43 -0.98
N ASP A 252 -4.84 2.83 -2.17
CA ASP A 252 -5.95 2.95 -3.13
C ASP A 252 -7.06 1.90 -2.94
N GLY A 253 -7.00 1.07 -1.89
CA GLY A 253 -8.03 0.08 -1.60
C GLY A 253 -7.98 -1.18 -2.46
N ARG A 254 -6.85 -1.44 -3.14
CA ARG A 254 -6.47 -2.80 -3.58
C ARG A 254 -6.04 -3.66 -2.38
N ALA A 255 -5.69 -4.93 -2.64
CA ALA A 255 -5.43 -5.97 -1.64
C ALA A 255 -6.68 -6.28 -0.80
N GLN A 256 -7.60 -7.04 -1.40
CA GLN A 256 -8.93 -7.35 -0.85
C GLN A 256 -8.85 -8.20 0.44
N ASP A 257 -9.81 -7.99 1.34
CA ASP A 257 -10.00 -8.82 2.55
C ASP A 257 -10.13 -10.32 2.22
N ILE A 258 -10.73 -10.64 1.06
CA ILE A 258 -10.83 -12.01 0.58
C ILE A 258 -9.63 -12.34 -0.30
N PHE A 259 -8.76 -13.25 0.16
CA PHE A 259 -7.65 -13.77 -0.63
C PHE A 259 -8.09 -14.95 -1.50
N ASN A 260 -7.73 -14.89 -2.80
CA ASN A 260 -8.07 -15.91 -3.81
C ASN A 260 -6.94 -16.90 -4.11
N GLY A 261 -5.83 -16.87 -3.34
CA GLY A 261 -4.70 -17.78 -3.52
C GLY A 261 -3.74 -17.45 -4.66
N VAL A 262 -4.03 -16.42 -5.47
CA VAL A 262 -3.31 -16.14 -6.72
C VAL A 262 -2.85 -14.69 -6.82
N ASN A 263 -3.71 -13.72 -6.50
CA ASN A 263 -3.44 -12.29 -6.71
C ASN A 263 -4.22 -11.38 -5.74
N PRO A 264 -3.96 -10.06 -5.71
CA PRO A 264 -4.53 -9.15 -4.72
C PRO A 264 -6.04 -8.85 -4.84
N PHE A 265 -6.72 -9.38 -5.86
CA PHE A 265 -8.05 -8.90 -6.27
C PHE A 265 -9.22 -9.74 -5.74
N GLY A 266 -8.96 -10.82 -5.02
CA GLY A 266 -10.01 -11.64 -4.40
C GLY A 266 -11.01 -12.16 -5.43
N LEU A 267 -12.30 -12.04 -5.14
CA LEU A 267 -13.40 -12.49 -6.00
C LEU A 267 -13.57 -11.67 -7.30
N ARG A 268 -12.89 -10.52 -7.42
CA ARG A 268 -12.92 -9.69 -8.63
C ARG A 268 -12.24 -10.37 -9.82
N ASP A 269 -11.30 -11.28 -9.55
CA ASP A 269 -10.71 -12.11 -10.60
C ASP A 269 -11.49 -13.44 -10.74
N PRO A 270 -12.31 -13.61 -11.79
CA PRO A 270 -13.03 -14.87 -12.00
C PRO A 270 -12.12 -16.04 -12.41
N ASN A 271 -10.87 -15.75 -12.80
CA ASN A 271 -9.89 -16.69 -13.35
C ASN A 271 -8.80 -17.09 -12.35
N ALA A 272 -8.89 -16.64 -11.10
CA ALA A 272 -8.02 -17.08 -10.02
C ALA A 272 -8.38 -18.51 -9.60
N TYR A 273 -7.55 -19.47 -10.02
CA TYR A 273 -7.64 -20.86 -9.63
C TYR A 273 -6.30 -21.33 -9.09
N VAL A 274 -6.35 -22.09 -7.99
CA VAL A 274 -5.23 -22.91 -7.52
C VAL A 274 -5.52 -24.36 -7.90
N VAL A 275 -4.53 -25.25 -7.74
CA VAL A 275 -4.70 -26.68 -8.02
C VAL A 275 -4.66 -27.48 -6.73
N LYS A 276 -5.59 -28.41 -6.53
CA LYS A 276 -5.62 -29.33 -5.39
C LYS A 276 -5.34 -30.75 -5.84
N ALA A 277 -4.51 -31.47 -5.10
CA ALA A 277 -4.28 -32.90 -5.27
C ALA A 277 -5.19 -33.70 -4.31
N ASN A 278 -6.38 -34.12 -4.77
CA ASN A 278 -7.26 -35.02 -4.00
C ASN A 278 -6.56 -36.36 -3.71
N THR A 279 -5.73 -36.80 -4.66
CA THR A 279 -4.66 -37.78 -4.44
C THR A 279 -3.42 -37.30 -5.19
N PRO A 280 -2.21 -37.80 -4.90
CA PRO A 280 -1.01 -37.41 -5.63
C PRO A 280 -1.10 -37.56 -7.16
N SER A 281 -2.03 -38.37 -7.68
CA SER A 281 -2.25 -38.61 -9.12
C SER A 281 -3.46 -37.92 -9.76
N HIS A 282 -4.29 -37.28 -8.94
CA HIS A 282 -5.54 -36.64 -9.37
C HIS A 282 -5.55 -35.18 -8.93
N LEU A 283 -5.31 -34.30 -9.90
CA LEU A 283 -5.31 -32.85 -9.73
C LEU A 283 -6.63 -32.26 -10.20
N GLU A 284 -7.09 -31.25 -9.47
CA GLU A 284 -8.32 -30.51 -9.76
C GLU A 284 -8.06 -29.02 -9.59
N SER A 285 -8.53 -28.21 -10.54
CA SER A 285 -8.50 -26.74 -10.40
C SER A 285 -9.65 -26.30 -9.51
N VAL A 286 -9.34 -25.59 -8.43
CA VAL A 286 -10.32 -25.13 -7.43
C VAL A 286 -10.19 -23.63 -7.19
N LYS A 287 -11.31 -23.00 -6.83
CA LYS A 287 -11.28 -21.62 -6.30
C LYS A 287 -11.06 -21.67 -4.80
N VAL A 288 -10.26 -20.73 -4.30
CA VAL A 288 -10.09 -20.53 -2.85
C VAL A 288 -10.57 -19.14 -2.48
N SER A 289 -11.05 -19.03 -1.25
CA SER A 289 -11.54 -17.80 -0.67
C SER A 289 -11.21 -17.85 0.81
N LEU A 290 -10.35 -16.96 1.28
CA LEU A 290 -10.01 -16.80 2.68
C LEU A 290 -10.37 -15.37 3.08
N ASN A 291 -11.36 -15.20 3.95
CA ASN A 291 -11.68 -13.89 4.53
C ASN A 291 -10.59 -13.45 5.51
N HIS A 292 -10.56 -12.17 5.89
CA HIS A 292 -9.55 -11.65 6.84
C HIS A 292 -8.12 -11.93 6.37
N ALA A 293 -7.93 -11.84 5.06
CA ALA A 293 -6.70 -12.19 4.36
C ALA A 293 -6.17 -11.06 3.47
N SER A 294 -6.45 -9.81 3.84
CA SER A 294 -5.96 -8.62 3.14
C SER A 294 -4.43 -8.57 3.04
N LEU A 295 -3.70 -9.10 4.03
CA LEU A 295 -2.25 -9.23 3.98
C LEU A 295 -1.79 -10.28 2.97
N ALA A 296 -2.41 -11.45 2.91
CA ALA A 296 -2.08 -12.44 1.91
C ALA A 296 -2.36 -11.91 0.49
N SER A 297 -3.47 -11.18 0.31
CA SER A 297 -3.77 -10.47 -0.93
C SER A 297 -2.70 -9.42 -1.28
N GLN A 298 -2.25 -8.63 -0.31
CA GLN A 298 -1.19 -7.63 -0.51
C GLN A 298 0.14 -8.27 -0.92
N ALA A 299 0.55 -9.31 -0.20
CA ALA A 299 1.84 -9.97 -0.37
C ALA A 299 2.05 -10.54 -1.78
N VAL A 300 0.98 -10.85 -2.51
CA VAL A 300 1.05 -11.37 -3.88
C VAL A 300 0.98 -10.29 -4.98
N GLY A 301 1.24 -9.02 -4.64
CA GLY A 301 1.43 -7.93 -5.60
C GLY A 301 2.90 -7.59 -5.87
N PRO A 302 3.65 -7.15 -4.83
CA PRO A 302 5.01 -6.62 -5.00
C PRO A 302 6.01 -7.54 -5.71
N PRO A 303 6.05 -8.87 -5.43
CA PRO A 303 7.02 -9.77 -6.05
C PRO A 303 6.92 -9.95 -7.57
N ILE A 304 5.87 -9.40 -8.21
CA ILE A 304 5.67 -9.38 -9.67
C ILE A 304 5.55 -7.95 -10.23
N SER A 305 5.77 -6.91 -9.41
CA SER A 305 5.71 -5.51 -9.83
C SER A 305 7.03 -5.06 -10.47
N SER A 306 6.91 -4.37 -11.62
CA SER A 306 8.02 -3.82 -12.40
C SER A 306 8.60 -2.51 -11.90
N PHE A 307 8.10 -2.05 -10.76
CA PHE A 307 8.71 -1.00 -9.95
C PHE A 307 9.32 -1.58 -8.67
N GLU A 308 8.61 -2.49 -7.99
CA GLU A 308 8.97 -2.94 -6.64
C GLU A 308 10.09 -3.98 -6.66
N MET A 309 9.85 -5.19 -7.19
CA MET A 309 10.72 -6.35 -6.94
C MET A 309 11.06 -7.18 -8.18
N SER A 310 10.46 -6.91 -9.34
CA SER A 310 10.45 -7.88 -10.44
C SER A 310 10.62 -7.28 -11.82
N ALA A 311 11.48 -7.86 -12.65
CA ALA A 311 11.46 -7.59 -14.08
C ALA A 311 10.05 -7.81 -14.66
N ASP A 312 9.69 -6.97 -15.63
CA ASP A 312 8.35 -6.93 -16.21
C ASP A 312 7.99 -8.26 -16.89
N GLY A 313 6.77 -8.74 -16.67
CA GLY A 313 6.27 -10.00 -17.22
C GLY A 313 6.60 -11.28 -16.43
N ARG A 314 7.33 -11.19 -15.32
CA ARG A 314 7.52 -12.33 -14.40
C ARG A 314 6.21 -12.66 -13.65
N THR A 315 5.96 -13.94 -13.40
CA THR A 315 4.81 -14.46 -12.68
C THR A 315 5.20 -15.14 -11.36
N PHE A 316 4.24 -15.32 -10.46
CA PHE A 316 4.47 -16.05 -9.21
C PHE A 316 4.91 -17.51 -9.40
N ALA A 317 4.48 -18.14 -10.49
CA ALA A 317 4.90 -19.50 -10.80
C ALA A 317 6.40 -19.55 -11.14
N GLU A 318 6.97 -18.49 -11.72
CA GLU A 318 8.43 -18.35 -11.89
C GLU A 318 9.17 -18.09 -10.56
N ILE A 319 8.54 -17.42 -9.59
CA ILE A 319 9.12 -17.32 -8.24
C ILE A 319 9.17 -18.70 -7.58
N GLY A 320 8.07 -19.46 -7.69
CA GLY A 320 8.02 -20.84 -7.24
C GLY A 320 9.08 -21.70 -7.91
N ASP A 321 9.24 -21.57 -9.24
CA ASP A 321 10.26 -22.25 -10.05
C ASP A 321 11.68 -21.96 -9.53
N LYS A 322 11.98 -20.69 -9.25
CA LYS A 322 13.27 -20.23 -8.72
C LYS A 322 13.67 -20.91 -7.41
N PHE A 323 12.71 -21.18 -6.54
CA PHE A 323 12.92 -21.88 -5.27
C PHE A 323 12.67 -23.38 -5.35
N GLY A 324 12.17 -23.86 -6.49
CA GLY A 324 11.84 -25.24 -6.76
C GLY A 324 13.07 -26.15 -6.77
N VAL A 325 12.93 -27.31 -6.14
CA VAL A 325 13.90 -28.40 -6.22
C VAL A 325 13.21 -29.57 -6.90
N VAL A 326 13.95 -30.32 -7.73
CA VAL A 326 13.43 -31.60 -8.22
C VAL A 326 14.28 -32.71 -7.67
N ASP A 327 13.69 -33.49 -6.75
CA ASP A 327 14.30 -34.72 -6.28
C ASP A 327 14.52 -35.67 -7.46
N LYS A 328 15.78 -36.05 -7.70
CA LYS A 328 16.17 -37.04 -8.73
C LYS A 328 15.51 -38.42 -8.51
N LYS A 329 14.90 -38.66 -7.33
CA LYS A 329 14.11 -39.86 -6.99
C LYS A 329 12.58 -39.64 -7.03
N SER A 330 12.11 -38.39 -7.14
CA SER A 330 10.68 -38.09 -7.28
C SER A 330 10.14 -38.71 -8.56
N HIS A 331 9.11 -39.54 -8.42
CA HIS A 331 8.52 -40.30 -9.53
C HIS A 331 7.82 -39.43 -10.58
N SER A 332 7.69 -38.12 -10.34
CA SER A 332 7.06 -37.15 -11.23
C SER A 332 7.97 -36.75 -12.42
N VAL A 333 9.30 -36.79 -12.24
CA VAL A 333 10.27 -36.48 -13.30
C VAL A 333 11.36 -37.55 -13.28
N GLY A 334 11.20 -38.58 -14.13
CA GLY A 334 12.13 -39.72 -14.17
C GLY A 334 13.60 -39.30 -14.32
N LYS A 335 14.53 -40.09 -13.74
CA LYS A 335 15.98 -39.91 -13.84
C LYS A 335 16.39 -39.46 -15.26
N GLY A 336 16.95 -38.26 -15.37
CA GLY A 336 17.54 -37.73 -16.61
C GLY A 336 16.66 -36.79 -17.46
N LYS A 337 15.52 -36.28 -16.95
CA LYS A 337 14.62 -35.39 -17.73
C LYS A 337 14.65 -33.94 -17.26
N LYS A 338 14.34 -32.99 -18.16
CA LYS A 338 14.28 -31.54 -17.93
C LYS A 338 12.82 -31.08 -18.00
N LEU A 339 12.48 -30.00 -17.32
CA LEU A 339 11.33 -29.15 -17.67
C LEU A 339 11.90 -28.12 -18.66
N LEU A 340 11.57 -28.15 -19.94
CA LEU A 340 12.26 -27.28 -20.91
C LEU A 340 11.60 -25.89 -20.97
N ARG A 341 12.30 -24.88 -20.44
CA ARG A 341 12.06 -23.45 -20.72
C ARG A 341 13.04 -22.93 -21.79
N LYS A 342 12.93 -21.66 -22.21
CA LYS A 342 13.81 -21.03 -23.23
C LYS A 342 15.31 -21.26 -22.98
N LEU A 343 15.75 -21.32 -21.73
CA LEU A 343 17.15 -21.62 -21.34
C LEU A 343 17.43 -23.11 -21.05
N GLY A 344 16.38 -23.93 -21.01
CA GLY A 344 16.39 -25.32 -20.62
C GLY A 344 16.64 -25.52 -19.12
N LYS A 345 15.59 -25.67 -18.30
CA LYS A 345 15.71 -25.91 -16.85
C LYS A 345 16.44 -27.24 -16.62
N LYS A 346 17.68 -27.17 -16.14
CA LYS A 346 18.31 -28.34 -15.52
C LYS A 346 17.68 -28.45 -14.13
N LEU A 347 17.02 -29.58 -13.87
CA LEU A 347 16.45 -29.88 -12.56
C LEU A 347 17.48 -29.63 -11.46
N LEU A 348 17.18 -28.71 -10.55
CA LEU A 348 18.03 -28.44 -9.40
C LEU A 348 17.99 -29.66 -8.47
N GLY A 349 19.17 -30.19 -8.15
CA GLY A 349 19.31 -31.05 -6.98
C GLY A 349 19.26 -30.21 -5.72
N LYS A 350 19.02 -30.85 -4.57
CA LYS A 350 19.02 -30.19 -3.25
C LYS A 350 20.30 -29.38 -3.00
N ASP A 351 21.44 -29.83 -3.52
CA ASP A 351 22.74 -29.18 -3.36
C ASP A 351 22.93 -27.91 -4.21
N THR A 352 22.02 -27.68 -5.17
CA THR A 352 22.06 -26.53 -6.11
C THR A 352 20.87 -25.60 -5.97
N ALA A 353 19.96 -25.88 -5.02
CA ALA A 353 18.79 -25.05 -4.75
C ALA A 353 19.18 -23.79 -3.98
N LEU A 354 18.40 -22.72 -4.16
CA LEU A 354 18.55 -21.53 -3.33
C LEU A 354 18.13 -21.87 -1.90
N ARG A 355 19.08 -21.70 -0.98
CA ARG A 355 18.82 -21.84 0.45
C ARG A 355 18.00 -20.65 0.94
N PRO A 356 16.96 -20.85 1.78
CA PRO A 356 16.25 -19.74 2.41
C PRO A 356 17.21 -18.79 3.14
N LEU A 357 17.07 -17.49 2.88
CA LEU A 357 17.94 -16.42 3.38
C LEU A 357 19.44 -16.62 3.06
N GLY A 358 19.75 -17.32 1.97
CA GLY A 358 21.11 -17.72 1.59
C GLY A 358 22.09 -16.57 1.34
N LYS A 359 21.62 -15.32 1.32
CA LYS A 359 22.44 -14.11 1.18
C LYS A 359 22.54 -13.29 2.48
N GLN A 360 21.86 -13.68 3.54
CA GLN A 360 21.74 -12.89 4.78
C GLN A 360 22.04 -13.73 6.01
N ILE A 361 22.59 -13.07 7.03
CA ILE A 361 22.78 -13.67 8.35
C ILE A 361 21.46 -13.59 9.14
N VAL A 362 21.15 -14.64 9.89
CA VAL A 362 20.07 -14.66 10.88
C VAL A 362 20.69 -14.67 12.27
N HIS A 363 20.26 -13.79 13.17
CA HIS A 363 20.78 -13.77 14.53
C HIS A 363 20.47 -15.09 15.26
N PRO A 364 21.40 -15.71 16.03
CA PRO A 364 21.12 -16.97 16.74
C PRO A 364 19.96 -16.88 17.75
N GLN A 365 19.72 -15.68 18.27
CA GLN A 365 18.59 -15.34 19.15
C GLN A 365 17.44 -14.61 18.42
N ASP A 366 17.32 -14.73 17.09
CA ASP A 366 16.11 -14.29 16.39
C ASP A 366 14.90 -15.07 16.94
N SER A 367 13.81 -14.36 17.25
CA SER A 367 12.65 -14.90 17.98
C SER A 367 11.88 -15.98 17.23
N VAL A 368 12.04 -16.05 15.90
CA VAL A 368 11.32 -16.98 15.01
C VAL A 368 12.29 -17.95 14.32
N LEU A 369 13.43 -17.44 13.86
CA LEU A 369 14.39 -18.15 13.02
C LEU A 369 15.69 -18.53 13.76
N GLY A 370 15.85 -18.17 15.04
CA GLY A 370 17.08 -18.40 15.80
C GLY A 370 17.52 -19.87 15.83
N GLU A 371 16.58 -20.80 16.06
CA GLU A 371 16.84 -22.25 16.04
C GLU A 371 17.35 -22.76 14.69
N GLU A 372 16.92 -22.12 13.60
CA GLU A 372 17.30 -22.45 12.23
C GLU A 372 18.51 -21.64 11.76
N SER A 373 19.07 -20.75 12.58
CA SER A 373 20.20 -19.91 12.17
C SER A 373 21.42 -20.77 11.85
N ARG A 374 22.17 -20.35 10.82
CA ARG A 374 23.51 -20.87 10.49
C ARG A 374 24.63 -19.89 10.85
N SER A 375 24.32 -18.81 11.57
CA SER A 375 25.29 -17.77 11.91
C SER A 375 26.58 -18.36 12.50
N PRO A 376 27.76 -17.90 12.06
CA PRO A 376 28.00 -16.71 11.23
C PRO A 376 27.82 -16.93 9.71
N LEU A 377 27.40 -18.12 9.25
CA LEU A 377 27.12 -18.37 7.84
C LEU A 377 25.72 -17.88 7.46
N PRO A 378 25.52 -17.37 6.22
CA PRO A 378 24.19 -17.00 5.73
C PRO A 378 23.18 -18.15 5.65
N GLY A 379 21.90 -17.81 5.75
CA GLY A 379 20.76 -18.69 5.53
C GLY A 379 20.38 -19.61 6.69
N LEU A 380 19.33 -20.40 6.45
CA LEU A 380 18.75 -21.30 7.45
C LEU A 380 19.34 -22.72 7.39
N GLN A 381 19.26 -23.48 8.48
CA GLN A 381 19.64 -24.90 8.56
C GLN A 381 18.79 -25.73 7.59
N THR A 382 17.48 -25.49 7.57
CA THR A 382 16.58 -25.97 6.51
C THR A 382 17.09 -25.54 5.14
N ALA A 383 17.31 -26.53 4.26
CA ALA A 383 18.06 -26.32 3.03
C ALA A 383 17.23 -25.78 1.86
N THR A 384 15.91 -25.94 1.87
CA THR A 384 15.05 -25.60 0.73
C THR A 384 13.72 -25.00 1.17
N TYR A 385 13.13 -24.15 0.34
CA TYR A 385 11.76 -23.67 0.53
C TYR A 385 10.72 -24.79 0.42
N GLU A 386 10.99 -25.84 -0.37
CA GLU A 386 10.13 -27.03 -0.42
C GLU A 386 9.96 -27.66 0.98
N ASN A 387 11.02 -27.71 1.79
CA ASN A 387 10.94 -28.20 3.16
C ASN A 387 10.10 -27.28 4.05
N LEU A 388 10.33 -25.96 3.99
CA LEU A 388 9.55 -24.99 4.76
C LEU A 388 8.06 -25.01 4.38
N VAL A 389 7.73 -25.09 3.09
CA VAL A 389 6.36 -25.25 2.59
C VAL A 389 5.77 -26.57 3.07
N ALA A 390 6.52 -27.66 2.96
CA ALA A 390 6.09 -28.97 3.42
C ALA A 390 5.83 -29.01 4.92
N ASP A 391 6.53 -28.23 5.74
CA ASP A 391 6.31 -28.14 7.20
C ASP A 391 5.09 -27.28 7.55
N ALA A 392 4.84 -26.22 6.78
CA ALA A 392 3.74 -25.27 7.01
C ALA A 392 2.38 -25.74 6.47
N PHE A 393 2.34 -26.36 5.28
CA PHE A 393 1.09 -26.58 4.52
C PHE A 393 0.72 -28.04 4.36
N LYS A 394 -0.59 -28.28 4.20
CA LYS A 394 -1.14 -29.62 3.94
C LYS A 394 -0.69 -30.16 2.56
N PRO A 395 -0.39 -31.46 2.45
CA PRO A 395 0.22 -32.06 1.25
C PRO A 395 -0.63 -31.95 -0.02
N GLU A 396 -1.96 -31.91 0.07
CA GLU A 396 -2.85 -31.74 -1.09
C GLU A 396 -2.62 -30.45 -1.86
N TRP A 397 -1.93 -29.46 -1.29
CA TRP A 397 -1.65 -28.18 -1.94
C TRP A 397 -0.29 -28.15 -2.66
N TRP A 398 0.68 -28.98 -2.28
CA TRP A 398 2.05 -28.90 -2.83
C TRP A 398 2.59 -30.22 -3.39
N ARG A 399 2.01 -31.37 -3.01
CA ARG A 399 2.54 -32.70 -3.35
C ARG A 399 1.73 -33.39 -4.45
N SER A 400 2.36 -33.59 -5.61
CA SER A 400 1.78 -34.33 -6.74
C SER A 400 2.82 -35.13 -7.53
N ASN A 401 2.36 -36.21 -8.17
CA ASN A 401 3.11 -36.95 -9.19
C ASN A 401 2.77 -36.52 -10.63
N ARG A 402 1.91 -35.51 -10.78
CA ARG A 402 1.56 -34.87 -12.05
C ARG A 402 2.30 -33.53 -12.18
N ILE A 403 2.42 -33.07 -13.41
CA ILE A 403 2.95 -31.76 -13.79
C ILE A 403 1.79 -30.94 -14.33
N ILE A 404 1.75 -29.67 -13.96
CA ILE A 404 0.80 -28.68 -14.47
C ILE A 404 1.46 -28.03 -15.68
N GLN A 405 0.89 -28.26 -16.85
CA GLN A 405 1.30 -27.62 -18.08
C GLN A 405 0.35 -26.46 -18.37
N VAL A 406 0.93 -25.29 -18.62
CA VAL A 406 0.23 -24.05 -18.98
C VAL A 406 0.52 -23.75 -20.45
N ASN A 407 -0.55 -23.75 -21.24
CA ASN A 407 -0.50 -23.48 -22.68
C ASN A 407 -0.38 -21.97 -22.96
N PRO A 408 0.01 -21.57 -24.18
CA PRO A 408 0.08 -20.15 -24.56
C PRO A 408 -1.22 -19.36 -24.38
N ASP A 409 -2.37 -20.04 -24.48
CA ASP A 409 -3.70 -19.44 -24.26
C ASP A 409 -4.10 -19.35 -22.77
N GLY A 410 -3.21 -19.78 -21.86
CA GLY A 410 -3.42 -19.81 -20.43
C GLY A 410 -4.18 -21.03 -19.91
N SER A 411 -4.68 -21.91 -20.80
CA SER A 411 -5.34 -23.16 -20.42
C SER A 411 -4.35 -24.13 -19.74
N ARG A 412 -4.88 -25.00 -18.87
CA ARG A 412 -4.06 -25.88 -18.03
C ARG A 412 -4.38 -27.35 -18.29
N THR A 413 -3.34 -28.17 -18.40
CA THR A 413 -3.43 -29.63 -18.54
C THR A 413 -2.57 -30.32 -17.48
N PHE A 414 -2.96 -31.53 -17.09
CA PHE A 414 -2.24 -32.32 -16.06
C PHE A 414 -1.56 -33.54 -16.68
N VAL A 415 -0.26 -33.43 -16.93
CA VAL A 415 0.53 -34.46 -17.60
C VAL A 415 1.32 -35.31 -16.61
N LYS A 416 1.63 -36.56 -16.98
CA LYS A 416 2.44 -37.47 -16.15
C LYS A 416 3.94 -37.25 -16.30
N LYS A 417 4.36 -36.63 -17.40
CA LYS A 417 5.76 -36.43 -17.78
C LYS A 417 5.86 -35.10 -18.53
N PRO A 418 7.01 -34.40 -18.43
CA PRO A 418 7.30 -33.24 -19.26
C PRO A 418 7.14 -33.57 -20.74
N ASP A 419 6.55 -32.68 -21.52
CA ASP A 419 6.45 -32.81 -22.97
C ASP A 419 7.71 -32.32 -23.70
N ASN A 420 8.62 -31.66 -22.96
CA ASN A 420 9.88 -31.10 -23.45
C ASN A 420 9.71 -29.98 -24.50
N SER A 421 8.55 -29.34 -24.56
CA SER A 421 8.23 -28.24 -25.47
C SER A 421 8.61 -26.89 -24.85
N LEU A 422 9.23 -26.02 -25.66
CA LEU A 422 9.44 -24.60 -25.30
C LEU A 422 8.17 -23.75 -25.45
N GLN A 423 7.09 -24.33 -25.97
CA GLN A 423 5.83 -23.61 -26.21
C GLN A 423 4.92 -23.60 -24.99
N THR A 424 5.15 -24.47 -24.01
CA THR A 424 4.33 -24.57 -22.80
C THR A 424 5.20 -24.38 -21.57
N ASN A 425 4.64 -23.74 -20.54
CA ASN A 425 5.29 -23.66 -19.24
C ASN A 425 4.86 -24.85 -18.38
N GLU A 426 5.80 -25.49 -17.71
CA GLU A 426 5.56 -26.69 -16.92
C GLU A 426 5.99 -26.50 -15.47
N TYR A 427 5.08 -26.79 -14.54
CA TYR A 427 5.25 -26.56 -13.11
C TYR A 427 4.93 -27.81 -12.30
N THR A 428 5.69 -28.04 -11.24
CA THR A 428 5.24 -28.88 -10.13
C THR A 428 4.03 -28.23 -9.45
N LEU A 429 3.29 -29.01 -8.65
CA LEU A 429 2.15 -28.47 -7.91
C LEU A 429 2.57 -27.34 -6.95
N MET A 430 3.71 -27.50 -6.25
CA MET A 430 4.24 -26.48 -5.35
C MET A 430 4.58 -25.18 -6.08
N GLU A 431 5.26 -25.26 -7.23
CA GLU A 431 5.66 -24.08 -8.00
C GLU A 431 4.44 -23.31 -8.52
N TYR A 432 3.42 -24.04 -9.02
CA TYR A 432 2.18 -23.41 -9.51
C TYR A 432 1.38 -22.73 -8.40
N ASN A 433 1.25 -23.39 -7.25
CA ASN A 433 0.55 -22.85 -6.07
C ASN A 433 1.43 -21.97 -5.19
N PHE A 434 2.64 -21.59 -5.63
CA PHE A 434 3.52 -20.73 -4.85
C PHE A 434 2.87 -19.41 -4.36
N PRO A 435 1.99 -18.70 -5.11
CA PRO A 435 1.36 -17.49 -4.57
C PRO A 435 0.48 -17.78 -3.35
N LEU A 436 -0.16 -18.95 -3.27
CA LEU A 436 -0.96 -19.35 -2.10
C LEU A 436 -0.09 -19.49 -0.86
N PHE A 437 1.06 -20.16 -0.98
CA PHE A 437 1.99 -20.34 0.14
C PHE A 437 2.64 -19.03 0.54
N PHE A 438 3.07 -18.24 -0.44
CA PHE A 438 3.69 -16.94 -0.22
C PHE A 438 2.73 -16.02 0.54
N GLY A 439 1.53 -15.80 0.01
CA GLY A 439 0.53 -14.91 0.62
C GLY A 439 0.18 -15.32 2.05
N LEU A 440 -0.17 -16.59 2.28
CA LEU A 440 -0.54 -17.06 3.61
C LEU A 440 0.63 -17.03 4.59
N ALA A 441 1.84 -17.39 4.17
CA ALA A 441 3.00 -17.36 5.05
C ALA A 441 3.37 -15.93 5.47
N ILE A 442 3.40 -14.99 4.52
CA ILE A 442 3.63 -13.56 4.82
C ILE A 442 2.56 -13.04 5.77
N GLN A 443 1.28 -13.32 5.52
CA GLN A 443 0.22 -12.94 6.44
C GLN A 443 0.43 -13.52 7.84
N MET A 444 0.79 -14.80 7.97
CA MET A 444 1.05 -15.40 9.29
C MET A 444 2.18 -14.68 10.01
N TYR A 445 3.25 -14.32 9.31
CA TYR A 445 4.35 -13.55 9.89
C TYR A 445 3.93 -12.13 10.27
N GLU A 446 3.34 -11.36 9.36
CA GLU A 446 2.91 -9.98 9.61
C GLU A 446 1.81 -9.88 10.68
N SER A 447 1.01 -10.94 10.87
CA SER A 447 0.05 -11.06 11.98
C SER A 447 0.71 -11.11 13.36
N THR A 448 2.02 -11.32 13.43
CA THR A 448 2.80 -11.27 14.68
C THR A 448 3.34 -9.86 14.99
N LEU A 449 3.38 -8.96 14.00
CA LEU A 449 3.97 -7.63 14.12
C LEU A 449 3.00 -6.64 14.78
N ILE A 450 2.66 -6.92 16.04
CA ILE A 450 1.67 -6.18 16.83
C ILE A 450 2.36 -5.24 17.81
N ALA A 451 2.14 -3.93 17.65
CA ALA A 451 2.62 -2.88 18.54
C ALA A 451 1.51 -2.42 19.50
N ASP A 452 1.31 -3.19 20.57
CA ASP A 452 0.26 -3.06 21.59
C ASP A 452 0.78 -2.67 22.99
N ASP A 453 2.01 -2.15 23.09
CA ASP A 453 2.62 -1.72 24.36
C ASP A 453 3.17 -0.28 24.31
N THR A 454 2.36 0.62 23.75
CA THR A 454 2.63 2.06 23.75
C THR A 454 2.32 2.70 25.10
N PRO A 455 2.86 3.89 25.40
CA PRO A 455 2.40 4.70 26.53
C PRO A 455 0.87 4.89 26.59
N LEU A 456 0.20 5.04 25.44
CA LEU A 456 -1.27 5.09 25.38
C LEU A 456 -1.91 3.77 25.85
N ASP A 457 -1.43 2.61 25.41
CA ASP A 457 -2.00 1.31 25.83
C ASP A 457 -1.91 1.14 27.34
N ARG A 458 -0.72 1.37 27.90
CA ARG A 458 -0.48 1.27 29.34
C ARG A 458 -1.37 2.24 30.13
N PHE A 459 -1.60 3.43 29.61
CA PHE A 459 -2.50 4.41 30.22
C PHE A 459 -3.95 3.93 30.23
N LEU A 460 -4.44 3.41 29.11
CA LEU A 460 -5.80 2.87 28.98
C LEU A 460 -6.00 1.57 29.77
N GLU A 461 -4.92 0.83 30.05
CA GLU A 461 -4.89 -0.34 30.92
C GLU A 461 -4.81 -0.01 32.43
N GLY A 462 -4.79 1.28 32.79
CA GLY A 462 -4.89 1.76 34.16
C GLY A 462 -3.60 2.37 34.74
N ASN A 463 -2.47 2.35 34.02
CA ASN A 463 -1.28 3.10 34.44
C ASN A 463 -1.42 4.59 34.05
N THR A 464 -2.11 5.36 34.89
CA THR A 464 -2.39 6.78 34.66
C THR A 464 -1.15 7.68 34.58
N THR A 465 0.04 7.16 34.89
CA THR A 465 1.32 7.88 34.76
C THR A 465 2.08 7.59 33.48
N ALA A 466 1.60 6.65 32.65
CA ALA A 466 2.24 6.31 31.38
C ALA A 466 2.20 7.46 30.35
N LEU A 467 1.19 8.34 30.44
CA LEU A 467 1.15 9.59 29.68
C LEU A 467 1.53 10.78 30.56
N SER A 468 2.41 11.64 30.04
CA SER A 468 2.71 12.94 30.65
C SER A 468 1.47 13.84 30.66
N ALA A 469 1.48 14.88 31.51
CA ALA A 469 0.38 15.86 31.53
C ALA A 469 0.14 16.53 30.17
N GLN A 470 1.22 16.75 29.39
CA GLN A 470 1.12 17.30 28.03
C GLN A 470 0.43 16.31 27.09
N GLN A 471 0.83 15.05 27.11
CA GLN A 471 0.23 13.99 26.31
C GLN A 471 -1.24 13.77 26.62
N GLN A 472 -1.63 13.90 27.90
CA GLN A 472 -3.04 13.81 28.30
C GLN A 472 -3.89 14.97 27.75
N ARG A 473 -3.36 16.21 27.72
CA ARG A 473 -4.03 17.34 27.05
C ARG A 473 -4.14 17.10 25.55
N GLY A 474 -3.07 16.60 24.93
CA GLY A 474 -3.07 16.20 23.52
C GLY A 474 -4.12 15.13 23.19
N LYS A 475 -4.25 14.10 24.04
CA LYS A 475 -5.31 13.09 23.92
C LYS A 475 -6.70 13.71 23.99
N GLN A 476 -6.95 14.62 24.94
CA GLN A 476 -8.23 15.32 25.06
C GLN A 476 -8.55 16.17 23.82
N LEU A 477 -7.55 16.83 23.25
CA LEU A 477 -7.71 17.56 21.98
C LEU A 477 -8.03 16.61 20.83
N PHE A 478 -7.30 15.49 20.73
CA PHE A 478 -7.47 14.46 19.70
C PHE A 478 -8.90 13.87 19.68
N GLU A 479 -9.45 13.58 20.86
CA GLU A 479 -10.81 13.06 21.04
C GLU A 479 -11.90 14.15 20.96
N GLY A 480 -11.55 15.41 21.23
CA GLY A 480 -12.46 16.54 21.32
C GLY A 480 -12.30 17.53 20.18
N LYS A 481 -11.70 18.69 20.48
CA LYS A 481 -11.64 19.86 19.58
C LYS A 481 -11.05 19.55 18.20
N ALA A 482 -10.02 18.71 18.13
CA ALA A 482 -9.34 18.39 16.88
C ALA A 482 -10.06 17.30 16.06
N GLN A 483 -11.03 16.60 16.67
CA GLN A 483 -11.90 15.62 16.01
C GLN A 483 -11.16 14.50 15.25
N CYS A 484 -9.92 14.17 15.65
CA CYS A 484 -9.09 13.20 14.95
C CYS A 484 -9.72 11.80 14.96
N THR A 485 -10.49 11.49 16.01
CA THR A 485 -11.24 10.23 16.17
C THR A 485 -12.36 10.05 15.15
N ILE A 486 -12.75 11.07 14.37
CA ILE A 486 -13.69 10.87 13.26
C ILE A 486 -13.13 9.86 12.24
N CYS A 487 -11.80 9.79 12.08
CA CYS A 487 -11.12 8.87 11.17
C CYS A 487 -10.18 7.89 11.91
N HIS A 488 -9.57 8.32 13.01
CA HIS A 488 -8.60 7.56 13.80
C HIS A 488 -9.17 7.16 15.16
N ASN A 489 -10.07 6.19 15.19
CA ASN A 489 -10.76 5.76 16.42
C ASN A 489 -10.44 4.31 16.82
N GLY A 490 -11.07 3.88 17.91
CA GLY A 490 -10.94 2.54 18.43
C GLY A 490 -9.53 2.25 18.95
N ALA A 491 -9.22 0.97 19.05
CA ALA A 491 -7.92 0.50 19.54
C ALA A 491 -6.85 0.50 18.42
N GLU A 492 -7.30 0.32 17.18
CA GLU A 492 -6.49 0.26 15.97
C GLU A 492 -6.10 1.65 15.45
N LEU A 493 -6.73 2.73 15.96
CA LEU A 493 -6.52 4.12 15.54
C LEU A 493 -6.77 4.35 14.03
N THR A 494 -7.75 3.64 13.47
CA THR A 494 -8.17 3.77 12.07
C THR A 494 -9.58 3.23 11.86
N ARG A 495 -10.34 3.87 10.96
CA ARG A 495 -11.62 3.35 10.44
C ARG A 495 -11.46 2.37 9.27
N ALA A 496 -10.25 2.16 8.78
CA ALA A 496 -9.98 1.17 7.74
C ALA A 496 -9.73 -0.24 8.31
N SER A 497 -9.99 -0.45 9.60
CA SER A 497 -9.80 -1.74 10.27
C SER A 497 -10.91 -2.73 9.91
N VAL A 498 -10.62 -4.03 10.06
CA VAL A 498 -11.62 -5.10 9.95
C VAL A 498 -12.79 -4.85 10.90
N SER A 499 -12.51 -4.47 12.15
CA SER A 499 -13.53 -4.22 13.19
C SER A 499 -14.48 -3.07 12.84
N ALA A 500 -13.99 -2.01 12.19
CA ALA A 500 -14.80 -0.87 11.74
C ALA A 500 -15.58 -1.22 10.46
N VAL A 501 -14.89 -1.75 9.45
CA VAL A 501 -15.46 -1.98 8.11
C VAL A 501 -16.49 -3.11 8.10
N GLN A 502 -16.34 -4.13 8.95
CA GLN A 502 -17.36 -5.19 9.09
C GLN A 502 -18.70 -4.66 9.59
N GLN A 503 -18.71 -3.62 10.42
CA GLN A 503 -19.95 -2.99 10.89
C GLN A 503 -20.63 -2.23 9.75
N GLN A 504 -19.84 -1.56 8.91
CA GLN A 504 -20.33 -0.75 7.80
C GLN A 504 -19.28 -0.62 6.70
N ARG A 505 -19.44 -1.35 5.59
CA ARG A 505 -18.52 -1.25 4.44
C ARG A 505 -18.63 0.06 3.65
N ILE A 506 -19.84 0.62 3.63
CA ILE A 506 -20.15 1.87 2.93
C ILE A 506 -20.54 2.90 3.97
N GLY A 507 -19.66 3.87 4.19
CA GLY A 507 -19.88 5.00 5.09
C GLY A 507 -21.00 5.91 4.60
N ILE A 508 -21.79 6.44 5.53
CA ILE A 508 -22.92 7.34 5.26
C ILE A 508 -22.79 8.56 6.16
N LEU A 509 -22.79 9.74 5.57
CA LEU A 509 -22.96 11.00 6.29
C LEU A 509 -24.28 11.65 5.86
N THR A 510 -25.17 11.87 6.84
CA THR A 510 -26.47 12.50 6.62
C THR A 510 -26.46 13.90 7.20
N ILE A 511 -26.71 14.90 6.35
CA ILE A 511 -26.84 16.29 6.74
C ILE A 511 -28.29 16.71 6.45
N PRO A 512 -29.03 17.29 7.42
CA PRO A 512 -30.41 17.70 7.20
C PRO A 512 -30.56 18.58 5.96
N ASN A 513 -31.51 18.24 5.08
CA ASN A 513 -31.81 18.92 3.80
C ASN A 513 -30.78 18.78 2.68
N PHE A 514 -29.79 17.87 2.82
CA PHE A 514 -28.82 17.58 1.76
C PHE A 514 -28.88 16.10 1.35
N PRO A 515 -28.45 15.76 0.11
CA PRO A 515 -28.19 14.38 -0.28
C PRO A 515 -27.31 13.67 0.75
N ARG A 516 -27.56 12.38 0.98
CA ARG A 516 -26.65 11.57 1.79
C ARG A 516 -25.31 11.51 1.08
N ILE A 517 -24.24 11.69 1.83
CA ILE A 517 -22.88 11.52 1.32
C ILE A 517 -22.48 10.07 1.59
N ILE A 518 -22.01 9.40 0.54
CA ILE A 518 -21.64 7.99 0.54
C ILE A 518 -20.16 7.87 0.18
N PHE A 519 -19.42 7.07 0.93
CA PHE A 519 -17.99 6.84 0.73
C PHE A 519 -17.60 5.43 1.17
N ASP A 520 -16.44 4.97 0.72
CA ASP A 520 -15.86 3.71 1.18
C ASP A 520 -15.38 3.86 2.63
N GLU A 521 -15.83 3.00 3.54
CA GLU A 521 -15.47 3.11 4.96
C GLU A 521 -13.95 3.04 5.14
N GLY A 522 -13.41 4.01 5.89
CA GLY A 522 -11.98 4.15 6.12
C GLY A 522 -11.19 4.84 5.00
N PHE A 523 -11.83 5.30 3.92
CA PHE A 523 -11.19 6.01 2.81
C PHE A 523 -11.66 7.46 2.72
N PHE A 524 -10.72 8.40 2.75
CA PHE A 524 -11.04 9.83 2.72
C PHE A 524 -10.11 10.60 1.80
N ASN A 525 -10.67 11.60 1.11
CA ASN A 525 -9.89 12.65 0.46
C ASN A 525 -9.72 13.81 1.45
N ILE A 526 -8.50 13.98 1.97
CA ILE A 526 -8.17 15.06 2.92
C ILE A 526 -7.49 16.26 2.25
N GLY A 527 -7.35 16.24 0.92
CA GLY A 527 -6.75 17.33 0.15
C GLY A 527 -5.24 17.46 0.34
N VAL A 528 -4.48 16.35 0.39
CA VAL A 528 -3.01 16.35 0.37
C VAL A 528 -2.48 16.84 -0.99
N ARG A 529 -3.06 16.32 -2.08
CA ARG A 529 -2.76 16.68 -3.47
C ARG A 529 -4.07 16.86 -4.26
N PRO A 530 -4.07 17.54 -5.42
CA PRO A 530 -5.21 17.57 -6.32
C PRO A 530 -5.66 16.16 -6.71
N THR A 531 -6.98 15.93 -6.74
CA THR A 531 -7.60 14.62 -7.01
C THR A 531 -7.16 13.97 -8.33
N LEU A 532 -6.81 14.77 -9.34
CA LEU A 532 -6.40 14.25 -10.66
C LEU A 532 -4.92 13.85 -10.71
N GLU A 533 -4.11 14.19 -9.71
CA GLU A 533 -2.73 13.69 -9.62
C GLU A 533 -2.69 12.24 -9.14
N ASP A 534 -3.63 11.86 -8.28
CA ASP A 534 -3.87 10.47 -7.92
C ASP A 534 -5.32 10.30 -7.43
N VAL A 535 -6.11 9.51 -8.16
CA VAL A 535 -7.51 9.26 -7.82
C VAL A 535 -7.73 8.23 -6.71
N GLY A 536 -6.66 7.55 -6.24
CA GLY A 536 -6.75 6.56 -5.16
C GLY A 536 -7.79 5.48 -5.43
N VAL A 537 -8.69 5.25 -4.47
CA VAL A 537 -9.80 4.27 -4.58
C VAL A 537 -10.83 4.63 -5.68
N GLY A 538 -10.73 5.83 -6.23
CA GLY A 538 -11.49 6.28 -7.39
C GLY A 538 -11.06 5.66 -8.73
N SER A 539 -9.98 4.88 -8.76
CA SER A 539 -9.54 4.14 -9.94
C SER A 539 -10.36 2.86 -10.20
N ASN A 540 -10.00 2.14 -11.26
CA ASN A 540 -10.54 0.83 -11.60
C ASN A 540 -9.50 -0.27 -11.34
N ASP A 541 -9.98 -1.48 -11.10
CA ASP A 541 -9.14 -2.69 -11.13
C ASP A 541 -8.75 -3.06 -12.58
N PRO A 542 -7.78 -3.98 -12.78
CA PRO A 542 -7.36 -4.41 -14.11
C PRO A 542 -8.45 -5.04 -14.98
N PHE A 543 -9.61 -5.38 -14.41
CA PHE A 543 -10.75 -5.94 -15.13
C PHE A 543 -11.76 -4.86 -15.56
N GLY A 544 -11.47 -3.59 -15.26
CA GLY A 544 -12.30 -2.45 -15.62
C GLY A 544 -13.42 -2.13 -14.61
N ASN A 545 -13.47 -2.81 -13.46
CA ASN A 545 -14.47 -2.51 -12.42
C ASN A 545 -13.94 -1.45 -11.45
N PRO A 546 -14.79 -0.59 -10.87
CA PRO A 546 -14.37 0.35 -9.84
C PRO A 546 -13.71 -0.32 -8.63
N LEU A 547 -12.61 0.26 -8.13
CA LEU A 547 -12.03 -0.13 -6.84
C LEU A 547 -12.94 0.26 -5.67
N SER A 548 -13.59 1.43 -5.76
CA SER A 548 -14.55 1.90 -4.78
C SER A 548 -15.75 0.97 -4.65
N GLU A 549 -15.93 0.46 -3.43
CA GLU A 549 -17.06 -0.39 -3.07
C GLU A 549 -18.38 0.37 -3.14
N SER A 550 -18.38 1.66 -2.80
CA SER A 550 -19.55 2.54 -2.97
C SER A 550 -19.99 2.61 -4.43
N ARG A 551 -19.04 2.67 -5.37
CA ARG A 551 -19.35 2.65 -6.82
C ARG A 551 -19.88 1.30 -7.27
N LEU A 552 -19.32 0.20 -6.75
CA LEU A 552 -19.85 -1.14 -7.03
C LEU A 552 -21.29 -1.30 -6.52
N SER A 553 -21.62 -0.72 -5.37
CA SER A 553 -22.99 -0.73 -4.85
C SER A 553 -23.93 0.07 -5.74
N LEU A 554 -23.52 1.25 -6.21
CA LEU A 554 -24.32 2.06 -7.13
C LEU A 554 -24.56 1.35 -8.47
N LEU A 555 -23.58 0.58 -8.95
CA LEU A 555 -23.66 -0.21 -10.18
C LEU A 555 -24.38 -1.55 -10.03
N GLY A 556 -24.72 -1.96 -8.80
CA GLY A 556 -25.35 -3.25 -8.51
C GLY A 556 -24.43 -4.46 -8.68
N THR A 557 -23.11 -4.26 -8.79
CA THR A 557 -22.10 -5.33 -8.98
C THR A 557 -21.39 -5.73 -7.68
N PHE A 558 -21.69 -5.06 -6.56
CA PHE A 558 -21.06 -5.29 -5.25
C PHE A 558 -21.06 -6.78 -4.85
N LYS A 559 -22.24 -7.43 -4.78
CA LYS A 559 -22.37 -8.83 -4.36
C LYS A 559 -21.59 -9.78 -5.25
N GLN A 560 -21.64 -9.55 -6.57
CA GLN A 560 -20.95 -10.38 -7.55
C GLN A 560 -19.43 -10.32 -7.35
N LEU A 561 -18.88 -9.14 -7.08
CA LEU A 561 -17.43 -8.91 -7.04
C LEU A 561 -16.82 -9.03 -5.64
N LEU A 562 -17.63 -8.93 -4.57
CA LEU A 562 -17.18 -8.94 -3.17
C LEU A 562 -17.83 -10.04 -2.31
N GLY A 563 -18.74 -10.84 -2.87
CA GLY A 563 -19.33 -12.02 -2.23
C GLY A 563 -20.36 -11.74 -1.13
N SER A 564 -20.65 -10.48 -0.82
CA SER A 564 -21.56 -10.04 0.23
C SER A 564 -22.45 -8.90 -0.27
N ASP A 565 -23.64 -8.72 0.31
CA ASP A 565 -24.46 -7.55 0.01
C ASP A 565 -23.92 -6.31 0.75
N PRO A 566 -24.03 -5.10 0.18
CA PRO A 566 -23.63 -3.89 0.89
C PRO A 566 -24.56 -3.63 2.08
N ASN A 567 -24.01 -3.10 3.17
CA ASN A 567 -24.78 -2.79 4.39
C ASN A 567 -25.82 -1.67 4.16
N THR A 568 -25.74 -0.97 3.03
CA THR A 568 -26.68 0.10 2.66
C THR A 568 -26.92 0.10 1.15
N THR A 569 -28.13 0.49 0.74
CA THR A 569 -28.44 0.71 -0.67
C THR A 569 -27.98 2.11 -1.09
N VAL A 570 -27.05 2.14 -2.04
CA VAL A 570 -26.59 3.37 -2.71
C VAL A 570 -27.46 3.65 -3.92
N THR A 571 -27.90 4.90 -4.08
CA THR A 571 -28.80 5.36 -5.14
C THR A 571 -28.20 6.54 -5.91
N SER A 572 -28.77 6.87 -7.06
CA SER A 572 -28.35 8.05 -7.84
C SER A 572 -28.64 9.40 -7.18
N ASN A 573 -29.44 9.41 -6.10
CA ASN A 573 -29.70 10.61 -5.30
C ASN A 573 -28.59 10.87 -4.28
N ASP A 574 -27.72 9.90 -4.03
CA ASP A 574 -26.62 10.03 -3.09
C ASP A 574 -25.43 10.77 -3.72
N LEU A 575 -24.69 11.52 -2.90
CA LEU A 575 -23.42 12.12 -3.29
C LEU A 575 -22.29 11.14 -2.98
N LEU A 576 -21.72 10.51 -4.01
CA LEU A 576 -20.63 9.54 -3.86
C LEU A 576 -19.26 10.23 -3.89
N ILE A 577 -18.42 9.95 -2.88
CA ILE A 577 -17.03 10.38 -2.79
C ILE A 577 -16.11 9.16 -2.87
N ALA A 578 -15.16 9.18 -3.81
CA ALA A 578 -14.18 8.12 -3.99
C ALA A 578 -12.88 8.63 -4.64
N ASP A 579 -12.98 9.56 -5.59
CA ASP A 579 -11.78 10.10 -6.25
C ASP A 579 -10.92 10.90 -5.25
N GLY A 580 -9.61 10.63 -5.26
CA GLY A 580 -8.61 11.21 -4.36
C GLY A 580 -8.71 10.69 -2.92
N SER A 581 -9.51 9.64 -2.68
CA SER A 581 -9.66 9.06 -1.36
C SER A 581 -8.69 7.91 -1.13
N PHE A 582 -8.02 7.95 0.02
CA PHE A 582 -7.01 6.97 0.41
C PHE A 582 -7.35 6.35 1.76
N LYS A 583 -6.83 5.14 1.98
CA LYS A 583 -6.97 4.42 3.24
C LYS A 583 -6.47 5.28 4.40
N THR A 584 -7.25 5.34 5.48
CA THR A 584 -6.81 5.94 6.74
C THR A 584 -5.77 5.04 7.41
N PRO A 585 -4.51 5.47 7.59
CA PRO A 585 -3.51 4.64 8.25
C PRO A 585 -3.78 4.59 9.77
N GLY A 586 -3.38 3.50 10.43
CA GLY A 586 -3.23 3.49 11.88
C GLY A 586 -2.13 4.47 12.32
N LEU A 587 -2.23 5.01 13.53
CA LEU A 587 -1.29 6.03 14.04
C LEU A 587 -0.25 5.49 15.04
N ARG A 588 -0.25 4.19 15.31
CA ARG A 588 0.76 3.56 16.18
C ARG A 588 2.13 3.62 15.49
N ASN A 589 3.15 3.99 16.26
CA ASN A 589 4.52 4.23 15.79
C ASN A 589 4.67 5.36 14.77
N ILE A 590 3.71 6.28 14.66
CA ILE A 590 3.75 7.37 13.67
C ILE A 590 5.02 8.23 13.78
N GLU A 591 5.61 8.35 14.98
CA GLU A 591 6.89 9.05 15.19
C GLU A 591 8.04 8.48 14.33
N LEU A 592 7.99 7.19 13.99
CA LEU A 592 9.06 6.45 13.32
C LEU A 592 8.84 6.29 11.81
N THR A 593 7.74 6.81 11.24
CA THR A 593 7.34 6.50 9.86
C THR A 593 7.27 7.75 8.97
N ALA A 594 8.14 8.73 9.25
CA ALA A 594 8.36 9.81 8.31
C ALA A 594 9.05 9.28 7.04
N PRO A 595 8.79 9.88 5.86
CA PRO A 595 7.91 11.03 5.64
C PRO A 595 6.42 10.63 5.52
N TYR A 596 5.53 11.60 5.73
CA TYR A 596 4.10 11.37 5.97
C TYR A 596 3.19 11.51 4.74
N PHE A 597 2.00 10.91 4.86
CA PHE A 597 0.95 10.78 3.84
C PHE A 597 1.31 9.84 2.68
N HIS A 598 0.33 9.52 1.83
CA HIS A 598 0.53 8.68 0.64
C HIS A 598 1.51 9.28 -0.37
N SER A 599 1.81 10.59 -0.28
CA SER A 599 2.81 11.26 -1.11
C SER A 599 4.20 11.35 -0.45
N GLY A 600 4.33 11.11 0.86
CA GLY A 600 5.58 11.35 1.57
C GLY A 600 6.03 12.82 1.54
N GLY A 601 5.14 13.77 1.26
CA GLY A 601 5.50 15.18 1.04
C GLY A 601 5.70 16.01 2.31
N TYR A 602 5.72 15.37 3.49
CA TYR A 602 5.76 16.01 4.80
C TYR A 602 6.80 15.32 5.70
N LEU A 603 7.64 16.09 6.38
CA LEU A 603 8.77 15.55 7.15
C LEU A 603 8.46 15.37 8.64
N THR A 604 7.73 16.30 9.26
CA THR A 604 7.58 16.33 10.72
C THR A 604 6.11 16.28 11.17
N LEU A 605 5.87 15.70 12.36
CA LEU A 605 4.53 15.71 12.97
C LEU A 605 3.96 17.13 13.13
N PRO A 606 4.73 18.17 13.52
CA PRO A 606 4.26 19.56 13.48
C PRO A 606 3.70 19.97 12.11
N GLN A 607 4.39 19.68 11.00
CA GLN A 607 3.89 20.01 9.66
C GLN A 607 2.57 19.29 9.34
N VAL A 608 2.43 18.03 9.78
CA VAL A 608 1.18 17.25 9.66
C VAL A 608 0.06 17.88 10.48
N VAL A 609 0.32 18.29 11.72
CA VAL A 609 -0.67 18.94 12.58
C VAL A 609 -1.06 20.32 12.02
N ASP A 610 -0.13 21.09 11.46
CA ASP A 610 -0.43 22.33 10.74
C ASP A 610 -1.38 22.07 9.57
N PHE A 611 -1.14 21.01 8.78
CA PHE A 611 -2.00 20.59 7.67
C PHE A 611 -3.44 20.35 8.14
N TYR A 612 -3.64 19.58 9.21
CA TYR A 612 -4.97 19.34 9.75
C TYR A 612 -5.59 20.59 10.37
N SER A 613 -4.81 21.40 11.09
CA SER A 613 -5.29 22.64 11.73
C SER A 613 -5.90 23.61 10.71
N ARG A 614 -5.29 23.70 9.52
CA ARG A 614 -5.76 24.54 8.42
C ARG A 614 -6.83 23.87 7.55
N GLY A 615 -7.17 22.59 7.75
CA GLY A 615 -8.18 21.88 6.96
C GLY A 615 -7.69 21.33 5.61
N GLY A 616 -6.39 21.06 5.49
CA GLY A 616 -5.73 20.56 4.29
C GLY A 616 -5.28 21.64 3.30
N ASP A 617 -4.54 21.22 2.28
CA ASP A 617 -3.94 22.11 1.27
C ASP A 617 -4.93 22.39 0.13
N PHE A 618 -5.59 21.35 -0.37
CA PHE A 618 -6.57 21.44 -1.47
C PHE A 618 -8.02 21.36 -0.97
N ARG A 619 -8.37 22.28 -0.05
CA ARG A 619 -9.62 22.26 0.75
C ARG A 619 -10.91 22.09 -0.01
N GLN A 620 -10.99 22.63 -1.23
CA GLN A 620 -12.21 22.54 -2.04
C GLN A 620 -12.57 21.10 -2.44
N GLN A 621 -11.60 20.18 -2.32
CA GLN A 621 -11.73 18.76 -2.61
C GLN A 621 -11.62 17.90 -1.34
N SER A 622 -11.35 18.54 -0.18
CA SER A 622 -11.09 17.87 1.09
C SER A 622 -12.37 17.65 1.90
N ALA A 623 -12.39 16.58 2.69
CA ALA A 623 -13.39 16.31 3.71
C ALA A 623 -13.11 17.02 5.05
N LEU A 624 -11.99 17.75 5.19
CA LEU A 624 -11.57 18.37 6.44
C LEU A 624 -12.22 19.74 6.68
N ALA A 625 -12.52 20.02 7.94
CA ALA A 625 -12.86 21.36 8.43
C ALA A 625 -11.61 22.05 8.99
N GLN A 626 -11.61 23.39 8.97
CA GLN A 626 -10.55 24.17 9.61
C GLN A 626 -10.73 24.18 11.13
N LEU A 627 -9.67 23.84 11.87
CA LEU A 627 -9.71 23.67 13.32
C LEU A 627 -9.19 24.91 14.09
N ASN A 628 -8.31 25.70 13.45
CA ASN A 628 -7.70 26.89 14.06
C ASN A 628 -7.08 26.60 15.44
N LEU A 629 -6.23 25.57 15.50
CA LEU A 629 -5.53 25.22 16.72
C LEU A 629 -4.47 26.27 17.05
N THR A 630 -4.34 26.60 18.34
CA THR A 630 -3.24 27.41 18.87
C THR A 630 -1.93 26.62 18.84
N GLU A 631 -0.78 27.30 18.89
CA GLU A 631 0.52 26.62 18.88
C GLU A 631 0.71 25.66 20.08
N ASP A 632 0.18 26.00 21.26
CA ASP A 632 0.19 25.11 22.42
C ASP A 632 -0.66 23.86 22.19
N GLU A 633 -1.85 24.00 21.59
CA GLU A 633 -2.71 22.86 21.25
C GLU A 633 -2.05 21.94 20.21
N LYS A 634 -1.34 22.51 19.23
CA LYS A 634 -0.59 21.72 18.25
C LYS A 634 0.56 20.97 18.91
N ALA A 635 1.31 21.62 19.80
CA ALA A 635 2.38 20.99 20.55
C ALA A 635 1.87 19.85 21.44
N ASP A 636 0.72 20.04 22.11
CA ASP A 636 0.05 19.01 22.89
C ASP A 636 -0.36 17.81 22.01
N LEU A 637 -0.92 18.05 20.82
CA LEU A 637 -1.24 16.97 19.86
C LEU A 637 0.00 16.21 19.40
N VAL A 638 1.09 16.91 19.05
CA VAL A 638 2.35 16.25 18.65
C VAL A 638 2.88 15.38 19.78
N ALA A 639 2.87 15.87 21.02
CA ALA A 639 3.28 15.10 22.19
C ALA A 639 2.43 13.82 22.35
N PHE A 640 1.10 13.93 22.15
CA PHE A 640 0.22 12.76 22.16
C PHE A 640 0.54 11.76 21.04
N LEU A 641 0.79 12.21 19.81
CA LEU A 641 1.17 11.32 18.70
C LEU A 641 2.48 10.55 18.99
N GLN A 642 3.45 11.18 19.65
CA GLN A 642 4.68 10.51 20.11
C GLN A 642 4.41 9.47 21.21
N SER A 643 3.31 9.59 21.96
CA SER A 643 2.91 8.59 22.96
C SER A 643 2.35 7.30 22.35
N LEU A 644 2.22 7.26 21.02
CA LEU A 644 1.75 6.09 20.26
C LEU A 644 2.89 5.19 19.79
N THR A 645 4.13 5.45 20.22
CA THR A 645 5.31 4.67 19.86
C THR A 645 5.53 3.52 20.84
N ASP A 646 5.68 2.31 20.32
CA ASP A 646 6.07 1.12 21.07
C ASP A 646 7.61 1.00 21.05
N GLU A 647 8.23 0.99 22.22
CA GLU A 647 9.69 0.94 22.33
C GLU A 647 10.27 -0.40 21.81
N ARG A 648 9.47 -1.46 21.69
CA ARG A 648 9.91 -2.68 21.01
C ARG A 648 10.15 -2.44 19.53
N VAL A 649 9.37 -1.58 18.89
CA VAL A 649 9.55 -1.22 17.48
C VAL A 649 10.79 -0.35 17.32
N ARG A 650 10.94 0.68 18.16
CA ARG A 650 12.09 1.61 18.13
C ARG A 650 13.43 0.87 18.25
N TYR A 651 13.47 -0.15 19.10
CA TYR A 651 14.68 -0.92 19.38
C TYR A 651 14.69 -2.30 18.70
N GLU A 652 13.82 -2.55 17.72
CA GLU A 652 13.82 -3.79 16.92
C GLU A 652 13.76 -5.06 17.79
N LYS A 653 13.09 -5.00 18.94
CA LYS A 653 12.90 -6.12 19.87
C LYS A 653 11.80 -7.04 19.37
N ALA A 654 11.82 -8.30 19.80
CA ALA A 654 10.76 -9.25 19.46
C ALA A 654 9.36 -8.66 19.72
N PRO A 655 8.41 -8.82 18.78
CA PRO A 655 8.50 -9.63 17.55
C PRO A 655 9.10 -8.92 16.32
N PHE A 656 9.68 -7.72 16.48
CA PHE A 656 10.22 -6.88 15.40
C PHE A 656 11.72 -7.13 15.11
N ASP A 657 12.33 -8.12 15.76
CA ASP A 657 13.69 -8.58 15.44
C ASP A 657 13.74 -9.20 14.05
N HIS A 658 14.91 -9.18 13.39
CA HIS A 658 14.98 -9.54 11.98
C HIS A 658 16.34 -10.06 11.49
N PRO A 659 16.35 -10.81 10.37
CA PRO A 659 17.58 -11.10 9.61
C PRO A 659 18.29 -9.84 9.12
N GLN A 660 19.56 -9.99 8.76
CA GLN A 660 20.34 -8.97 8.07
C GLN A 660 19.70 -8.62 6.72
N LEU A 661 19.92 -7.39 6.25
CA LEU A 661 19.51 -6.96 4.92
C LEU A 661 20.54 -6.01 4.32
N PHE A 662 20.75 -6.09 3.01
CA PHE A 662 21.52 -5.10 2.27
C PHE A 662 20.58 -4.37 1.32
N VAL A 663 20.28 -3.11 1.62
CA VAL A 663 19.36 -2.31 0.82
C VAL A 663 20.13 -1.37 -0.10
N PRO A 664 19.72 -1.23 -1.38
CA PRO A 664 20.16 -0.10 -2.19
C PRO A 664 19.84 1.21 -1.47
N ASN A 665 20.76 2.18 -1.51
CA ASN A 665 20.62 3.50 -0.91
C ASN A 665 21.00 4.57 -1.95
N GLY A 666 20.39 4.44 -3.12
CA GLY A 666 20.66 5.22 -4.31
C GLY A 666 21.98 4.81 -4.98
N HIS A 667 22.53 5.73 -5.76
CA HIS A 667 23.70 5.47 -6.61
C HIS A 667 24.83 6.46 -6.29
N PRO A 668 26.11 6.07 -6.41
CA PRO A 668 27.22 7.00 -6.31
C PRO A 668 27.02 8.22 -7.22
N GLY A 669 27.35 9.42 -6.74
CA GLY A 669 27.06 10.68 -7.42
C GLY A 669 25.76 11.36 -6.95
N ASN A 670 25.06 12.04 -7.86
CA ASN A 670 23.89 12.88 -7.60
C ASN A 670 22.95 12.93 -8.83
N SER A 671 21.99 13.85 -8.86
CA SER A 671 21.01 14.04 -9.94
C SER A 671 21.60 14.42 -11.32
N ASN A 672 22.87 14.81 -11.39
CA ASN A 672 23.53 15.18 -12.64
C ASN A 672 24.50 14.13 -13.16
N SER A 673 24.95 13.21 -12.29
CA SER A 673 25.93 12.19 -12.65
C SER A 673 25.83 10.98 -11.73
N VAL A 674 25.85 9.81 -12.35
CA VAL A 674 25.95 8.49 -11.69
C VAL A 674 27.06 7.67 -12.34
N THR A 675 27.56 6.67 -11.63
CA THR A 675 28.56 5.74 -12.17
C THR A 675 27.86 4.56 -12.85
N ASP A 676 27.97 4.49 -14.18
CA ASP A 676 27.51 3.35 -14.99
C ASP A 676 28.34 2.09 -14.68
N ASP A 677 27.67 0.94 -14.53
CA ASP A 677 28.26 -0.38 -14.30
C ASP A 677 28.82 -1.04 -15.59
N GLY A 678 28.74 -0.34 -16.72
CA GLY A 678 29.14 -0.80 -18.05
C GLY A 678 28.00 -1.50 -18.82
N THR A 679 26.80 -1.57 -18.24
CA THR A 679 25.61 -2.16 -18.86
C THR A 679 24.48 -1.15 -19.08
N GLY A 680 24.74 0.14 -18.86
CA GLY A 680 23.74 1.21 -18.94
C GLY A 680 22.94 1.39 -17.66
N LYS A 681 23.36 0.77 -16.55
CA LYS A 681 22.75 0.92 -15.22
C LYS A 681 23.73 1.59 -14.28
N ALA A 682 23.21 2.38 -13.37
CA ALA A 682 23.99 2.94 -12.29
C ALA A 682 24.38 1.84 -11.31
N THR A 683 25.62 1.88 -10.84
CA THR A 683 26.06 1.08 -9.69
C THR A 683 25.27 1.47 -8.44
N ASP A 684 24.95 0.50 -7.58
CA ASP A 684 24.25 0.75 -6.32
C ASP A 684 25.24 1.13 -5.20
N SER A 685 24.85 2.13 -4.40
CA SER A 685 25.37 2.28 -3.04
C SER A 685 24.53 1.41 -2.11
N PHE A 686 25.15 0.64 -1.22
CA PHE A 686 24.43 -0.21 -0.28
C PHE A 686 24.46 0.33 1.15
N LEU A 687 23.35 0.15 1.86
CA LEU A 687 23.25 0.28 3.31
C LEU A 687 23.03 -1.13 3.90
N GLU A 688 23.88 -1.49 4.86
CA GLU A 688 23.69 -2.71 5.65
C GLU A 688 22.77 -2.44 6.83
N ILE A 689 21.74 -3.26 6.94
CA ILE A 689 20.86 -3.37 8.10
C ILE A 689 21.27 -4.66 8.83
N PRO A 690 21.84 -4.57 10.04
CA PRO A 690 22.39 -5.73 10.74
C PRO A 690 21.29 -6.72 11.13
N ALA A 691 21.66 -8.00 11.33
CA ALA A 691 20.73 -8.96 11.95
C ALA A 691 20.52 -8.60 13.43
N VAL A 692 19.27 -8.62 13.88
CA VAL A 692 18.88 -8.29 15.25
C VAL A 692 18.20 -9.50 15.89
N GLY A 693 18.54 -9.79 17.15
CA GLY A 693 17.89 -10.84 17.94
C GLY A 693 16.74 -10.30 18.78
N GLU A 694 16.05 -11.20 19.49
CA GLU A 694 14.84 -10.88 20.27
C GLU A 694 15.00 -9.75 21.29
N PHE A 695 16.21 -9.53 21.80
CA PHE A 695 16.52 -8.47 22.78
C PHE A 695 16.67 -7.07 22.18
N GLY A 696 16.64 -6.97 20.84
CA GLY A 696 16.70 -5.72 20.10
C GLY A 696 18.11 -5.26 19.72
N GLY A 697 18.13 -4.18 18.94
CA GLY A 697 19.31 -3.48 18.47
C GLY A 697 19.33 -2.01 18.89
N ASN A 698 20.17 -1.22 18.24
CA ASN A 698 20.22 0.23 18.45
C ASN A 698 19.08 0.98 17.71
N GLY A 699 18.29 0.27 16.90
CA GLY A 699 17.36 0.88 15.95
C GLY A 699 18.08 1.50 14.76
N THR A 700 17.31 1.78 13.72
CA THR A 700 17.75 2.57 12.57
C THR A 700 17.37 4.04 12.75
N PRO A 701 18.20 5.02 12.32
CA PRO A 701 17.87 6.44 12.46
C PRO A 701 16.56 6.81 11.75
N ASN A 702 15.78 7.74 12.29
CA ASN A 702 14.59 8.23 11.58
C ASN A 702 14.97 8.97 10.28
N PHE A 703 14.02 9.06 9.36
CA PHE A 703 14.18 9.76 8.08
C PHE A 703 14.68 11.20 8.28
N LEU A 704 15.85 11.52 7.69
CA LEU A 704 16.54 12.81 7.78
C LEU A 704 16.83 13.29 9.21
N ALA A 705 17.05 12.37 10.15
CA ALA A 705 17.41 12.69 11.54
C ALA A 705 18.94 12.91 11.77
N GLN A 706 19.73 13.07 10.71
CA GLN A 706 21.20 13.24 10.77
C GLN A 706 21.63 14.71 10.68
#